data_AF-H8G5V8-F1
#
_entry.id   AF-H8G5V8-F1
#
_cell.length_a   1.000
_cell.length_b   1.000
_cell.length_c   1.000
_cell.angle_alpha   90.00
_cell.angle_beta   90.00
_cell.angle_gamma   90.00
#
_symmetry.space_group_name_H-M   'P 1'
#
loop_
_entity.id
_entity.type
_entity.pdbx_description
1 polymer ?
#
loop_
_entity_poly.entity_id
_entity_poly.type
_entity_poly.pdbx_seq_one_letter_code
_entity_poly.pdbx_strand_id
1 'polypeptide(L)'
;MTTRVVSALVAALTLFGLLAPVPALGQERGGADRPAPFDVDAALDALSEQRIYRAPGAIATFDEDLITRALTDDVRLLVTPSLRADEDMQRLEDWAEGTGRTLVHVEGLLVSSTDGITGTPSDLSTLRQHTAAHDVTRELLGVVRYTVESDVGDSSHAPLEVVTPTASQTADLVERLRHDRIVNASGRTDRVERSADELTRGTGFTVRVVAFPPLEPGEPLVDHAPALAERFPDDVVLVAHGDWLEVAGPQQAALTSARNRSYVDDAGYRAGPAMSDRIESVLTRARRLTTAHAFGAPQPRTSAHLVTDLAPWLAGGAALLIATTPLRRALARRWRDRRAERHAFLVTRAETFAALAELADQLRTQRDDSSPSVSAAAERHAHATALFDRATTATALKEATKLATRGTKGLRKRAENRNSMTRARRTRTGTTAKRTGNTVAGRTRTWARWPWGVTAAFVVGVVVFFLTMDPLRNPTERASAVVTEFVHDPVYVADDAPVDADRIRQLIGERAVVVAVLSDPVSAQQPDDAVSSVSSVSSTALCDDIAELVPTSMVLVFSFLDDESYRESACGGPDFPAPTLVDADAEDFLLDVELSASDGERYHDSDDGVATQVAEYVLAFDDEASQAYGDLPRRGPITEPPGGADLVLGLLAVVGSAIAAYLVLRDLGWMLLRSDLAHPRATHLRERLVRLGDRIMDPARPGDPETARNYARAFRELDQVRSPYDHHAVERRIERLEQDVTENVTQDTAAGR
;
A
#
# COMPACT_ATOMS: atom_id res chain seq x y z
N MET A 1 2.52 -17.38 -41.81
CA MET A 1 2.29 -16.15 -42.58
C MET A 1 1.66 -15.13 -41.66
N THR A 2 2.44 -14.40 -40.85
CA THR A 2 2.03 -13.19 -40.08
C THR A 2 3.19 -12.66 -39.20
N THR A 3 4.43 -12.71 -39.68
CA THR A 3 5.59 -12.15 -38.94
C THR A 3 6.64 -11.51 -39.83
N ARG A 4 6.36 -11.33 -41.13
CA ARG A 4 7.27 -10.68 -42.09
C ARG A 4 6.71 -9.40 -42.74
N VAL A 5 5.51 -8.97 -42.35
CA VAL A 5 4.88 -7.75 -42.88
C VAL A 5 5.03 -6.55 -41.91
N VAL A 6 5.30 -6.79 -40.62
CA VAL A 6 5.46 -5.71 -39.62
C VAL A 6 6.87 -5.08 -39.69
N SER A 7 7.90 -5.85 -40.05
CA SER A 7 9.28 -5.32 -40.13
C SER A 7 9.54 -4.46 -41.38
N ALA A 8 8.70 -4.55 -42.41
CA ALA A 8 8.85 -3.72 -43.62
C ALA A 8 8.15 -2.36 -43.50
N LEU A 9 7.16 -2.21 -42.60
CA LEU A 9 6.48 -0.93 -42.37
C LEU A 9 7.26 -0.02 -41.41
N VAL A 10 8.05 -0.59 -40.49
CA VAL A 10 8.90 0.17 -39.55
C VAL A 10 10.21 0.65 -40.20
N ALA A 11 10.71 -0.05 -41.22
CA ALA A 11 11.89 0.37 -41.99
C ALA A 11 11.58 1.43 -43.07
N ALA A 12 10.32 1.57 -43.49
CA ALA A 12 9.91 2.61 -44.45
C ALA A 12 9.54 3.95 -43.78
N LEU A 13 9.22 3.95 -42.48
CA LEU A 13 8.95 5.15 -41.69
C LEU A 13 10.20 5.77 -41.05
N THR A 14 11.33 5.06 -41.04
CA THR A 14 12.62 5.54 -40.52
C THR A 14 13.55 6.12 -41.59
N LEU A 15 13.19 6.05 -42.88
CA LEU A 15 14.03 6.53 -43.98
C LEU A 15 13.51 7.80 -44.70
N PHE A 16 12.39 8.38 -44.25
CA PHE A 16 11.81 9.62 -44.84
C PHE A 16 11.69 10.79 -43.83
N GLY A 17 12.32 10.68 -42.66
CA GLY A 17 12.29 11.69 -41.59
C GLY A 17 13.56 12.52 -41.41
N LEU A 18 14.57 12.37 -42.28
CA LEU A 18 15.82 13.14 -42.24
C LEU A 18 15.96 13.90 -43.56
N LEU A 19 16.01 15.23 -43.48
CA LEU A 19 16.05 16.23 -44.56
C LEU A 19 14.70 16.78 -45.03
N ALA A 20 13.87 17.24 -44.09
CA ALA A 20 13.11 18.46 -44.36
C ALA A 20 13.88 19.61 -43.68
N PRO A 21 14.44 20.59 -44.42
CA PRO A 21 14.93 21.80 -43.78
C PRO A 21 13.73 22.42 -43.07
N VAL A 22 13.83 22.59 -41.76
CA VAL A 22 12.98 23.52 -41.01
C VAL A 22 13.00 24.81 -41.83
N PRO A 23 11.85 25.34 -42.29
CA PRO A 23 11.87 26.67 -42.85
C PRO A 23 12.32 27.57 -41.71
N ALA A 24 13.55 28.03 -41.79
CA ALA A 24 14.00 29.18 -41.05
C ALA A 24 12.95 30.26 -41.34
N LEU A 25 12.05 30.51 -40.38
CA LEU A 25 11.29 31.74 -40.31
C LEU A 25 12.26 32.85 -39.85
N GLY A 26 13.36 33.00 -40.60
CA GLY A 26 14.10 34.22 -40.70
C GLY A 26 13.27 35.14 -41.59
N GLN A 27 12.26 35.77 -40.99
CA GLN A 27 11.65 36.92 -41.61
C GLN A 27 12.63 38.09 -41.42
N GLU A 28 13.53 38.24 -42.40
CA GLU A 28 14.27 39.47 -42.62
C GLU A 28 13.26 40.61 -42.82
N ARG A 29 12.98 41.36 -41.75
CA ARG A 29 12.45 42.72 -41.86
C ARG A 29 13.65 43.67 -41.81
N GLY A 30 13.69 44.55 -42.81
CA GLY A 30 14.87 45.32 -43.21
C GLY A 30 15.41 46.31 -42.18
N GLY A 31 16.74 46.44 -42.21
CA GLY A 31 17.47 47.71 -42.37
C GLY A 31 17.38 48.76 -41.26
N ALA A 32 18.47 48.85 -40.50
CA ALA A 32 18.90 49.94 -39.59
C ALA A 32 18.36 49.89 -38.14
N ASP A 33 18.81 48.88 -37.37
CA ASP A 33 19.16 48.95 -35.93
C ASP A 33 19.16 47.53 -35.30
N ARG A 34 19.95 46.59 -35.85
CA ARG A 34 20.35 45.42 -35.05
C ARG A 34 21.69 45.75 -34.39
N PRO A 35 21.82 45.62 -33.06
CA PRO A 35 23.13 45.72 -32.42
C PRO A 35 24.09 44.73 -33.08
N ALA A 36 25.35 45.15 -33.26
CA ALA A 36 26.38 44.31 -33.84
C ALA A 36 26.48 43.00 -33.04
N PRO A 37 26.71 41.84 -33.69
CA PRO A 37 26.94 40.59 -32.97
C PRO A 37 28.13 40.75 -32.02
N PHE A 38 28.07 40.07 -30.87
CA PHE A 38 29.15 40.05 -29.90
C PHE A 38 30.45 39.57 -30.57
N ASP A 39 31.56 40.26 -30.30
CA ASP A 39 32.88 39.95 -30.81
C ASP A 39 33.77 39.55 -29.63
N VAL A 40 33.96 38.24 -29.47
CA VAL A 40 34.73 37.67 -28.36
C VAL A 40 36.22 38.03 -28.44
N ASP A 41 36.79 38.17 -29.64
CA ASP A 41 38.20 38.54 -29.79
C ASP A 41 38.42 39.98 -29.31
N ALA A 42 37.52 40.89 -29.68
CA ALA A 42 37.55 42.27 -29.19
C ALA A 42 37.34 42.37 -27.67
N ALA A 43 36.49 41.51 -27.10
CA ALA A 43 36.27 41.45 -25.65
C ALA A 43 37.53 40.96 -24.92
N LEU A 44 38.17 39.89 -25.39
CA LEU A 44 39.40 39.35 -24.81
C LEU A 44 40.56 40.37 -24.86
N ASP A 45 40.70 41.06 -25.99
CA ASP A 45 41.69 42.14 -26.13
C ASP A 45 41.42 43.26 -25.13
N ALA A 46 40.17 43.71 -24.99
CA ALA A 46 39.79 44.78 -24.06
C ALA A 46 39.99 44.39 -22.58
N LEU A 47 39.59 43.18 -22.18
CA LEU A 47 39.73 42.68 -20.81
C LEU A 47 41.20 42.47 -20.40
N SER A 48 42.11 42.36 -21.36
CA SER A 48 43.55 42.30 -21.10
C SER A 48 44.11 43.63 -20.56
N GLU A 49 43.47 44.76 -20.90
CA GLU A 49 43.90 46.11 -20.54
C GLU A 49 42.97 46.78 -19.51
N GLN A 50 41.67 46.48 -19.56
CA GLN A 50 40.61 47.15 -18.80
C GLN A 50 40.04 46.21 -17.73
N ARG A 51 39.62 46.78 -16.59
CA ARG A 51 38.96 46.01 -15.52
C ARG A 51 37.49 45.72 -15.83
N ILE A 52 36.83 46.63 -16.53
CA ILE A 52 35.43 46.54 -16.93
C ILE A 52 35.35 46.75 -18.44
N TYR A 53 34.71 45.82 -19.15
CA TYR A 53 34.41 45.97 -20.57
C TYR A 53 32.91 45.79 -20.81
N ARG A 54 32.29 46.78 -21.46
CA ARG A 54 30.88 46.75 -21.88
C ARG A 54 30.80 46.58 -23.39
N ALA A 55 30.34 45.42 -23.82
CA ALA A 55 30.17 45.11 -25.22
C ALA A 55 28.99 45.90 -25.84
N PRO A 56 29.03 46.20 -27.15
CA PRO A 56 27.91 46.79 -27.85
C PRO A 56 26.62 45.96 -27.69
N GLY A 57 25.50 46.64 -27.41
CA GLY A 57 24.20 45.98 -27.22
C GLY A 57 23.91 45.47 -25.81
N ALA A 58 24.86 45.58 -24.87
CA ALA A 58 24.62 45.29 -23.46
C ALA A 58 23.52 46.18 -22.86
N ILE A 59 22.53 45.56 -22.21
CA ILE A 59 21.34 46.24 -21.67
C ILE A 59 21.39 46.50 -20.16
N ALA A 60 22.15 45.70 -19.39
CA ALA A 60 22.26 45.86 -17.94
C ALA A 60 22.85 47.21 -17.56
N THR A 61 22.31 47.86 -16.54
CA THR A 61 22.85 49.05 -15.91
C THR A 61 23.42 48.68 -14.54
N PHE A 62 24.42 49.43 -14.07
CA PHE A 62 24.95 49.28 -12.72
C PHE A 62 25.71 50.54 -12.29
N ASP A 63 25.88 50.75 -10.99
CA ASP A 63 26.74 51.82 -10.43
C ASP A 63 28.23 51.46 -10.65
N GLU A 64 28.80 51.98 -11.73
CA GLU A 64 30.20 51.72 -12.11
C GLU A 64 31.21 52.18 -11.05
N ASP A 65 30.94 53.26 -10.32
CA ASP A 65 31.82 53.76 -9.26
C ASP A 65 31.82 52.83 -8.04
N LEU A 66 30.65 52.26 -7.72
CA LEU A 66 30.49 51.29 -6.64
C LEU A 66 31.17 49.95 -6.99
N ILE A 67 30.95 49.44 -8.20
CA ILE A 67 31.57 48.20 -8.68
C ILE A 67 33.09 48.34 -8.82
N THR A 68 33.58 49.44 -9.40
CA THR A 68 35.01 49.68 -9.59
C THR A 68 35.78 49.72 -8.27
N ARG A 69 35.13 50.16 -7.18
CA ARG A 69 35.70 50.14 -5.82
C ARG A 69 35.74 48.74 -5.22
N ALA A 70 34.83 47.86 -5.60
CA ALA A 70 34.77 46.48 -5.12
C ALA A 70 35.71 45.53 -5.88
N LEU A 71 36.04 45.85 -7.15
CA LEU A 71 36.94 45.04 -7.98
C LEU A 71 38.41 45.14 -7.56
N THR A 72 39.07 43.99 -7.45
CA THR A 72 40.53 43.87 -7.34
C THR A 72 41.21 43.84 -8.71
N ASP A 73 42.55 43.88 -8.74
CA ASP A 73 43.32 43.86 -9.99
C ASP A 73 43.27 42.50 -10.72
N ASP A 74 42.81 41.45 -10.05
CA ASP A 74 42.74 40.07 -10.56
C ASP A 74 41.34 39.69 -11.08
N VAL A 75 40.33 40.50 -10.77
CA VAL A 75 38.95 40.32 -11.24
C VAL A 75 38.70 41.17 -12.48
N ARG A 76 38.00 40.59 -13.46
CA ARG A 76 37.56 41.28 -14.68
C ARG A 76 36.05 41.22 -14.78
N LEU A 77 35.44 42.31 -15.23
CA LEU A 77 34.01 42.40 -15.46
C LEU A 77 33.71 42.54 -16.95
N LEU A 78 32.97 41.59 -17.51
CA LEU A 78 32.46 41.63 -18.87
C LEU A 78 30.95 41.84 -18.86
N VAL A 79 30.44 42.82 -19.59
CA VAL A 79 28.99 43.10 -19.68
C VAL A 79 28.59 42.97 -21.14
N THR A 80 27.67 42.04 -21.41
CA THR A 80 27.33 41.60 -22.77
C THR A 80 25.83 41.50 -22.99
N PRO A 81 25.35 41.66 -24.24
CA PRO A 81 24.04 41.13 -24.59
C PRO A 81 24.03 39.60 -24.47
N SER A 82 22.85 38.98 -24.59
CA SER A 82 22.74 37.51 -24.64
C SER A 82 23.69 36.92 -25.69
N LEU A 83 24.52 35.98 -25.25
CA LEU A 83 25.47 35.28 -26.08
C LEU A 83 24.74 34.16 -26.83
N ARG A 84 25.07 34.01 -28.11
CA ARG A 84 24.34 33.06 -28.99
C ARG A 84 25.02 31.69 -29.08
N ALA A 85 26.23 31.56 -28.55
CA ALA A 85 27.06 30.37 -28.70
C ALA A 85 27.84 30.06 -27.41
N ASP A 86 27.67 28.85 -26.89
CA ASP A 86 28.41 28.34 -25.73
C ASP A 86 29.93 28.35 -25.97
N GLU A 87 30.36 28.24 -27.23
CA GLU A 87 31.77 28.32 -27.64
C GLU A 87 32.41 29.66 -27.27
N ASP A 88 31.68 30.78 -27.34
CA ASP A 88 32.22 32.10 -26.98
C ASP A 88 32.44 32.20 -25.46
N MET A 89 31.55 31.64 -24.66
CA MET A 89 31.71 31.58 -23.21
C MET A 89 32.88 30.68 -22.82
N GLN A 90 33.00 29.50 -23.41
CA GLN A 90 34.13 28.59 -23.17
C GLN A 90 35.47 29.28 -23.44
N ARG A 91 35.56 30.09 -24.50
CA ARG A 91 36.79 30.84 -24.82
C ARG A 91 37.13 31.92 -23.78
N LEU A 92 36.12 32.57 -23.21
CA LEU A 92 36.28 33.56 -22.14
C LEU A 92 36.74 32.88 -20.83
N GLU A 93 36.17 31.72 -20.50
CA GLU A 93 36.55 30.89 -19.36
C GLU A 93 38.00 30.39 -19.50
N ASP A 94 38.36 29.82 -20.66
CA ASP A 94 39.70 29.33 -20.95
C ASP A 94 40.75 30.46 -20.83
N TRP A 95 40.40 31.68 -21.25
CA TRP A 95 41.26 32.86 -21.10
C TRP A 95 41.40 33.30 -19.65
N ALA A 96 40.31 33.31 -18.88
CA ALA A 96 40.34 33.67 -17.47
C ALA A 96 41.25 32.68 -16.70
N GLU A 97 41.05 31.38 -16.90
CA GLU A 97 41.88 30.32 -16.33
C GLU A 97 43.35 30.46 -16.79
N GLY A 98 43.59 30.61 -18.10
CA GLY A 98 44.92 30.72 -18.68
C GLY A 98 45.70 31.97 -18.23
N THR A 99 45.01 33.04 -17.83
CA THR A 99 45.63 34.26 -17.30
C THR A 99 45.67 34.33 -15.78
N GLY A 100 45.10 33.34 -15.08
CA GLY A 100 45.00 33.33 -13.63
C GLY A 100 44.11 34.44 -13.07
N ARG A 101 43.10 34.87 -13.84
CA ARG A 101 42.14 35.91 -13.47
C ARG A 101 40.77 35.30 -13.23
N THR A 102 39.97 35.95 -12.38
CA THR A 102 38.56 35.60 -12.26
C THR A 102 37.73 36.50 -13.17
N LEU A 103 36.85 35.91 -13.97
CA LEU A 103 35.93 36.64 -14.82
C LEU A 103 34.54 36.63 -14.19
N VAL A 104 34.08 37.83 -13.82
CA VAL A 104 32.67 38.10 -13.54
C VAL A 104 32.05 38.56 -14.86
N HIS A 105 30.94 37.96 -15.26
CA HIS A 105 30.27 38.34 -16.48
C HIS A 105 28.78 38.61 -16.25
N VAL A 106 28.27 39.60 -16.95
CA VAL A 106 26.86 39.96 -17.03
C VAL A 106 26.40 39.66 -18.45
N GLU A 107 25.52 38.68 -18.59
CA GLU A 107 24.90 38.30 -19.85
C GLU A 107 23.41 38.66 -19.83
N GLY A 108 23.02 39.64 -20.66
CA GLY A 108 21.67 40.20 -20.56
C GLY A 108 21.52 40.95 -19.24
N LEU A 109 20.78 40.37 -18.30
CA LEU A 109 20.67 40.78 -16.90
C LEU A 109 21.25 39.75 -15.91
N LEU A 110 21.58 38.54 -16.38
CA LEU A 110 22.14 37.50 -15.52
C LEU A 110 23.58 37.85 -15.12
N VAL A 111 23.86 37.87 -13.82
CA VAL A 111 25.20 38.05 -13.28
C VAL A 111 25.76 36.69 -12.88
N SER A 112 26.96 36.34 -13.35
CA SER A 112 27.66 35.17 -12.83
C SER A 112 29.18 35.31 -12.86
N SER A 113 29.90 34.36 -12.27
CA SER A 113 31.36 34.29 -12.32
C SER A 113 31.87 32.90 -12.71
N THR A 114 33.11 32.85 -13.17
CA THR A 114 33.84 31.61 -13.46
C THR A 114 34.07 30.72 -12.23
N ASP A 115 33.83 31.24 -11.02
CA ASP A 115 33.86 30.45 -9.78
C ASP A 115 32.56 29.65 -9.56
N GLY A 116 31.62 29.70 -10.51
CA GLY A 116 30.38 28.93 -10.50
C GLY A 116 29.24 29.57 -9.71
N ILE A 117 29.26 30.89 -9.56
CA ILE A 117 28.31 31.63 -8.72
C ILE A 117 27.49 32.55 -9.57
N THR A 118 26.20 32.56 -9.31
CA THR A 118 25.21 33.35 -10.03
C THR A 118 24.52 34.28 -9.05
N GLY A 119 24.42 35.55 -9.40
CA GLY A 119 23.67 36.55 -8.65
C GLY A 119 22.29 36.71 -9.26
N THR A 120 21.26 36.35 -8.50
CA THR A 120 19.85 36.53 -8.88
C THR A 120 19.10 37.30 -7.80
N PRO A 121 17.99 37.99 -8.15
CA PRO A 121 17.19 38.71 -7.17
C PRO A 121 16.60 37.80 -6.09
N SER A 122 16.83 38.16 -4.83
CA SER A 122 16.39 37.40 -3.65
C SER A 122 15.01 37.79 -3.12
N ASP A 123 14.48 38.94 -3.53
CA ASP A 123 13.23 39.50 -3.04
C ASP A 123 12.54 40.35 -4.12
N LEU A 124 11.28 40.70 -3.90
CA LEU A 124 10.47 41.45 -4.88
C LEU A 124 11.04 42.85 -5.19
N SER A 125 11.60 43.53 -4.20
CA SER A 125 12.13 44.89 -4.38
C SER A 125 13.36 44.88 -5.28
N THR A 126 14.26 43.93 -5.02
CA THR A 126 15.45 43.66 -5.81
C THR A 126 15.04 43.19 -7.21
N LEU A 127 14.03 42.32 -7.35
CA LEU A 127 13.54 41.86 -8.66
C LEU A 127 12.99 43.01 -9.51
N ARG A 128 12.21 43.92 -8.91
CA ARG A 128 11.69 45.12 -9.59
C ARG A 128 12.83 46.00 -10.07
N GLN A 129 13.84 46.25 -9.24
CA GLN A 129 15.02 47.02 -9.63
C GLN A 129 15.78 46.36 -10.79
N HIS A 130 16.03 45.06 -10.66
CA HIS A 130 16.76 44.26 -11.62
C HIS A 130 16.08 44.22 -13.00
N THR A 131 14.75 44.18 -13.05
CA THR A 131 14.00 43.98 -14.32
C THR A 131 13.32 45.24 -14.85
N ALA A 132 12.92 46.19 -14.00
CA ALA A 132 12.30 47.44 -14.44
C ALA A 132 13.33 48.48 -14.88
N ALA A 133 14.45 48.58 -14.16
CA ALA A 133 15.54 49.53 -14.43
C ALA A 133 16.76 48.87 -15.10
N HIS A 134 16.70 47.56 -15.32
CA HIS A 134 17.84 46.74 -15.74
C HIS A 134 19.06 46.89 -14.81
N ASP A 135 18.85 47.30 -13.55
CA ASP A 135 19.92 47.62 -12.61
C ASP A 135 20.36 46.37 -11.85
N VAL A 136 21.53 45.84 -12.23
CA VAL A 136 22.11 44.62 -11.66
C VAL A 136 23.14 44.91 -10.56
N THR A 137 23.20 46.14 -10.06
CA THR A 137 24.24 46.57 -9.10
C THR A 137 24.29 45.67 -7.86
N ARG A 138 23.12 45.30 -7.32
CA ARG A 138 22.97 44.53 -6.08
C ARG A 138 23.52 43.11 -6.23
N GLU A 139 23.14 42.42 -7.31
CA GLU A 139 23.60 41.07 -7.66
C GLU A 139 25.08 41.07 -8.02
N LEU A 140 25.51 42.04 -8.83
CA LEU A 140 26.90 42.19 -9.25
C LEU A 140 27.84 42.46 -8.08
N LEU A 141 27.44 43.29 -7.11
CA LEU A 141 28.18 43.46 -5.87
C LEU A 141 28.28 42.17 -5.07
N GLY A 142 27.19 41.40 -4.97
CA GLY A 142 27.18 40.12 -4.27
C GLY A 142 28.19 39.14 -4.88
N VAL A 143 28.15 38.96 -6.20
CA VAL A 143 29.08 38.08 -6.92
C VAL A 143 30.52 38.57 -6.80
N VAL A 144 30.79 39.87 -6.97
CA VAL A 144 32.14 40.44 -6.84
C VAL A 144 32.69 40.25 -5.42
N ARG A 145 31.89 40.54 -4.38
CA ARG A 145 32.30 40.35 -2.98
C ARG A 145 32.57 38.90 -2.66
N TYR A 146 31.73 37.98 -3.14
CA TYR A 146 32.00 36.56 -2.96
C TYR A 146 33.34 36.19 -3.59
N THR A 147 33.56 36.56 -4.85
CA THR A 147 34.80 36.22 -5.57
C THR A 147 36.04 36.81 -4.89
N VAL A 148 35.95 38.02 -4.31
CA VAL A 148 37.09 38.70 -3.69
C VAL A 148 37.32 38.28 -2.23
N GLU A 149 36.25 38.19 -1.44
CA GLU A 149 36.31 38.07 0.03
C GLU A 149 35.76 36.74 0.56
N SER A 150 35.16 35.91 -0.32
CA SER A 150 34.36 34.74 0.08
C SER A 150 33.24 35.09 1.07
N ASP A 151 32.70 36.31 0.95
CA ASP A 151 31.60 36.82 1.75
C ASP A 151 30.34 37.00 0.88
N VAL A 152 29.19 36.62 1.43
CA VAL A 152 27.86 36.73 0.81
C VAL A 152 27.08 37.94 1.37
N GLY A 153 27.76 38.85 2.09
CA GLY A 153 27.13 39.94 2.80
C GLY A 153 26.23 40.86 1.94
N ASP A 154 25.09 41.23 2.51
CA ASP A 154 24.04 42.05 1.88
C ASP A 154 24.61 43.35 1.27
N SER A 155 24.25 43.63 0.02
CA SER A 155 24.75 44.79 -0.71
C SER A 155 23.87 45.99 -0.41
N SER A 156 24.47 47.03 0.19
CA SER A 156 23.77 48.23 0.69
C SER A 156 23.26 49.18 -0.42
N HIS A 157 22.88 48.64 -1.59
CA HIS A 157 22.31 49.41 -2.68
C HIS A 157 20.85 49.75 -2.35
N ALA A 158 20.46 51.01 -2.55
CA ALA A 158 19.11 51.44 -2.21
C ALA A 158 18.09 50.76 -3.14
N PRO A 159 16.98 50.24 -2.60
CA PRO A 159 15.95 49.61 -3.42
C PRO A 159 15.27 50.66 -4.31
N LEU A 160 14.74 50.20 -5.44
CA LEU A 160 13.95 51.03 -6.35
C LEU A 160 12.72 51.59 -5.63
N GLU A 161 12.55 52.92 -5.66
CA GLU A 161 11.39 53.57 -5.07
C GLU A 161 10.12 53.26 -5.91
N VAL A 162 9.08 52.74 -5.25
CA VAL A 162 7.79 52.47 -5.88
C VAL A 162 6.78 53.53 -5.42
N VAL A 163 6.15 54.22 -6.38
CA VAL A 163 5.22 55.34 -6.11
C VAL A 163 3.86 55.10 -6.76
N THR A 164 2.80 55.57 -6.11
CA THR A 164 1.45 55.55 -6.67
C THR A 164 1.30 56.60 -7.79
N PRO A 165 0.59 56.29 -8.89
CA PRO A 165 0.36 57.25 -9.96
C PRO A 165 -0.49 58.44 -9.50
N THR A 166 -0.22 59.60 -10.09
CA THR A 166 -1.08 60.77 -9.95
C THR A 166 -2.43 60.55 -10.66
N ALA A 167 -3.48 61.22 -10.19
CA ALA A 167 -4.81 61.13 -10.79
C ALA A 167 -4.82 61.52 -12.29
N SER A 168 -3.97 62.46 -12.71
CA SER A 168 -3.82 62.84 -14.12
C SER A 168 -3.18 61.75 -14.97
N GLN A 169 -2.14 61.06 -14.45
CA GLN A 169 -1.50 59.96 -15.17
C GLN A 169 -2.47 58.79 -15.35
N THR A 170 -3.22 58.43 -14.30
CA THR A 170 -4.25 57.39 -14.38
C THR A 170 -5.35 57.77 -15.37
N ALA A 171 -5.82 59.02 -15.37
CA ALA A 171 -6.87 59.48 -16.28
C ALA A 171 -6.44 59.41 -17.77
N ASP A 172 -5.19 59.79 -18.07
CA ASP A 172 -4.65 59.69 -19.44
C ASP A 172 -4.60 58.24 -19.93
N LEU A 173 -4.04 57.33 -19.12
CA LEU A 173 -3.94 55.91 -19.47
C LEU A 173 -5.32 55.26 -19.60
N VAL A 174 -6.28 55.61 -18.74
CA VAL A 174 -7.67 55.10 -18.85
C VAL A 174 -8.29 55.49 -20.19
N GLU A 175 -8.12 56.74 -20.63
CA GLU A 175 -8.69 57.20 -21.89
C GLU A 175 -8.07 56.47 -23.09
N ARG A 176 -6.74 56.31 -23.08
CA ARG A 176 -6.02 55.55 -24.10
C ARG A 176 -6.44 54.09 -24.12
N LEU A 177 -6.54 53.45 -22.94
CA LEU A 177 -6.93 52.06 -22.81
C LEU A 177 -8.36 51.79 -23.28
N ARG A 178 -9.28 52.75 -23.12
CA ARG A 178 -10.65 52.64 -23.65
C ARG A 178 -10.68 52.59 -25.18
N HIS A 179 -9.74 53.27 -25.84
CA HIS A 179 -9.63 53.28 -27.28
C HIS A 179 -8.87 52.05 -27.81
N ASP A 180 -7.73 51.74 -27.20
CA ASP A 180 -6.89 50.59 -27.53
C ASP A 180 -6.53 49.83 -26.25
N ARG A 181 -6.87 48.54 -26.19
CA ARG A 181 -6.59 47.72 -25.01
C ARG A 181 -5.10 47.48 -24.79
N ILE A 182 -4.24 47.73 -25.78
CA ILE A 182 -2.79 47.57 -25.64
C ILE A 182 -2.10 48.89 -25.98
N VAL A 183 -1.48 49.50 -24.99
CA VAL A 183 -0.81 50.79 -25.10
C VAL A 183 0.69 50.61 -24.94
N ASN A 184 1.42 50.65 -26.06
CA ASN A 184 2.88 50.71 -26.05
C ASN A 184 3.34 52.18 -25.95
N ALA A 185 4.05 52.54 -24.87
CA ALA A 185 4.60 53.87 -24.70
C ALA A 185 5.72 54.17 -25.70
N SER A 186 6.01 55.45 -25.91
CA SER A 186 7.16 55.89 -26.70
C SER A 186 8.47 55.43 -26.08
N GLY A 187 9.45 55.03 -26.90
CA GLY A 187 10.76 54.59 -26.44
C GLY A 187 10.87 53.09 -26.15
N ARG A 188 9.75 52.36 -26.05
CA ARG A 188 9.76 50.90 -25.89
C ARG A 188 10.19 50.21 -27.19
N THR A 189 11.31 49.47 -27.13
CA THR A 189 11.89 48.71 -28.25
C THR A 189 11.22 47.34 -28.41
N ASP A 190 11.01 46.60 -27.32
CA ASP A 190 10.24 45.34 -27.30
C ASP A 190 8.74 45.64 -27.20
N ARG A 191 8.08 45.89 -28.33
CA ARG A 191 6.65 46.22 -28.34
C ARG A 191 5.79 44.99 -28.09
N VAL A 192 4.71 45.15 -27.34
CA VAL A 192 3.67 44.13 -27.25
C VAL A 192 2.89 44.11 -28.59
N GLU A 193 3.21 43.15 -29.45
CA GLU A 193 2.65 43.04 -30.80
C GLU A 193 1.35 42.22 -30.87
N ARG A 194 1.16 41.30 -29.92
CA ARG A 194 -0.02 40.43 -29.88
C ARG A 194 -1.29 41.25 -29.59
N SER A 195 -2.40 40.93 -30.23
CA SER A 195 -3.66 41.64 -30.01
C SER A 195 -4.34 41.21 -28.69
N ALA A 196 -5.09 42.13 -28.07
CA ALA A 196 -5.86 41.80 -26.87
C ALA A 196 -6.90 40.69 -27.12
N ASP A 197 -7.46 40.59 -28.35
CA ASP A 197 -8.39 39.52 -28.72
C ASP A 197 -7.74 38.14 -28.82
N GLU A 198 -6.46 38.07 -29.18
CA GLU A 198 -5.70 36.82 -29.16
C GLU A 198 -5.43 36.37 -27.73
N LEU A 199 -4.98 37.28 -26.87
CA LEU A 199 -4.77 37.00 -25.44
C LEU A 199 -6.08 36.54 -24.78
N THR A 200 -7.20 37.22 -25.04
CA THR A 200 -8.50 36.84 -24.49
C THR A 200 -8.98 35.49 -24.99
N ARG A 201 -8.80 35.16 -26.28
CA ARG A 201 -9.19 33.84 -26.81
C ARG A 201 -8.33 32.71 -26.26
N GLY A 202 -7.03 32.95 -26.07
CA GLY A 202 -6.10 31.94 -25.55
C GLY A 202 -6.30 31.64 -24.07
N THR A 203 -6.63 32.67 -23.28
CA THR A 203 -6.58 32.59 -21.80
C THR A 203 -7.94 32.74 -21.13
N GLY A 204 -8.94 33.28 -21.82
CA GLY A 204 -10.26 33.55 -21.26
C GLY A 204 -10.37 34.84 -20.44
N PHE A 205 -9.26 35.55 -20.19
CA PHE A 205 -9.27 36.84 -19.52
C PHE A 205 -9.48 37.99 -20.51
N THR A 206 -10.32 38.96 -20.17
CA THR A 206 -10.29 40.25 -20.85
C THR A 206 -9.09 41.04 -20.31
N VAL A 207 -8.24 41.53 -21.22
CA VAL A 207 -6.95 42.11 -20.83
C VAL A 207 -6.78 43.54 -21.30
N ARG A 208 -6.05 44.30 -20.50
CA ARG A 208 -5.55 45.64 -20.83
C ARG A 208 -4.07 45.69 -20.51
N VAL A 209 -3.26 46.13 -21.46
CA VAL A 209 -1.80 46.14 -21.33
C VAL A 209 -1.30 47.56 -21.51
N VAL A 210 -0.45 48.02 -20.60
CA VAL A 210 0.37 49.21 -20.79
C VAL A 210 1.83 48.80 -20.73
N ALA A 211 2.62 49.21 -21.72
CA ALA A 211 3.98 48.76 -21.86
C ALA A 211 4.93 49.96 -21.99
N PHE A 212 5.66 50.26 -20.93
CA PHE A 212 6.66 51.31 -20.83
C PHE A 212 8.07 50.80 -21.19
N PRO A 213 8.99 51.67 -21.66
CA PRO A 213 10.41 51.33 -21.72
C PRO A 213 10.97 51.02 -20.31
N PRO A 214 12.21 50.47 -20.23
CA PRO A 214 12.94 50.40 -18.96
C PRO A 214 13.06 51.78 -18.31
N LEU A 215 13.14 51.80 -16.98
CA LEU A 215 13.35 53.03 -16.21
C LEU A 215 14.78 53.54 -16.42
N GLU A 216 14.94 54.86 -16.47
CA GLU A 216 16.26 55.47 -16.42
C GLU A 216 16.83 55.41 -14.98
N PRO A 217 18.15 55.37 -14.80
CA PRO A 217 18.75 55.31 -13.47
C PRO A 217 18.27 56.43 -12.53
N GLY A 218 17.75 56.05 -11.36
CA GLY A 218 17.25 56.97 -10.34
C GLY A 218 15.81 57.44 -10.53
N GLU A 219 15.10 57.01 -11.58
CA GLU A 219 13.66 57.23 -11.70
C GLU A 219 12.86 56.24 -10.83
N PRO A 220 11.80 56.69 -10.14
CA PRO A 220 10.94 55.78 -9.37
C PRO A 220 10.02 54.96 -10.30
N LEU A 221 9.69 53.74 -9.88
CA LEU A 221 8.68 52.91 -10.53
C LEU A 221 7.28 53.41 -10.16
N VAL A 222 6.51 53.85 -11.15
CA VAL A 222 5.11 54.24 -10.93
C VAL A 222 4.20 53.02 -11.07
N ASP A 223 3.63 52.54 -9.96
CA ASP A 223 2.75 51.37 -9.96
C ASP A 223 1.34 51.71 -10.47
N HIS A 224 1.18 51.68 -11.79
CA HIS A 224 -0.09 51.99 -12.44
C HIS A 224 -1.15 50.88 -12.31
N ALA A 225 -0.78 49.62 -12.03
CA ALA A 225 -1.69 48.50 -12.21
C ALA A 225 -2.90 48.55 -11.25
N PRO A 226 -2.75 48.78 -9.92
CA PRO A 226 -3.89 48.85 -9.00
C PRO A 226 -4.87 49.97 -9.35
N ALA A 227 -4.35 51.17 -9.63
CA ALA A 227 -5.18 52.34 -9.96
C ALA A 227 -5.94 52.18 -11.28
N LEU A 228 -5.38 51.43 -12.23
CA LEU A 228 -6.06 51.10 -13.48
C LEU A 228 -7.10 49.99 -13.29
N ALA A 229 -6.83 48.97 -12.47
CA ALA A 229 -7.77 47.89 -12.18
C ALA A 229 -9.05 48.40 -11.50
N GLU A 230 -8.97 49.42 -10.63
CA GLU A 230 -10.16 50.08 -10.07
C GLU A 230 -11.10 50.68 -11.14
N ARG A 231 -10.54 51.05 -12.30
CA ARG A 231 -11.29 51.66 -13.41
C ARG A 231 -11.79 50.63 -14.42
N PHE A 232 -11.22 49.43 -14.39
CA PHE A 232 -11.54 48.29 -15.24
C PHE A 232 -11.67 47.00 -14.40
N PRO A 233 -12.67 46.91 -13.50
CA PRO A 233 -12.73 45.86 -12.48
C PRO A 233 -12.94 44.45 -13.02
N ASP A 234 -13.47 44.32 -14.23
CA ASP A 234 -13.70 43.04 -14.90
C ASP A 234 -12.51 42.59 -15.76
N ASP A 235 -11.52 43.46 -15.99
CA ASP A 235 -10.37 43.21 -16.85
C ASP A 235 -9.12 42.92 -16.01
N VAL A 236 -8.25 42.04 -16.53
CA VAL A 236 -6.87 41.90 -16.02
C VAL A 236 -6.03 43.01 -16.63
N VAL A 237 -5.49 43.87 -15.78
CA VAL A 237 -4.59 44.95 -16.15
C VAL A 237 -3.15 44.49 -15.96
N LEU A 238 -2.35 44.60 -17.01
CA LEU A 238 -0.93 44.31 -17.00
C LEU A 238 -0.15 45.58 -17.32
N VAL A 239 0.82 45.94 -16.49
CA VAL A 239 1.68 47.11 -16.69
C VAL A 239 3.13 46.67 -16.71
N ALA A 240 3.77 46.79 -17.87
CA ALA A 240 5.16 46.45 -18.04
C ALA A 240 6.06 47.70 -17.98
N HIS A 241 7.17 47.60 -17.26
CA HIS A 241 8.28 48.57 -17.26
C HIS A 241 9.55 47.81 -17.60
N GLY A 242 10.14 48.07 -18.77
CA GLY A 242 11.22 47.20 -19.28
C GLY A 242 10.77 45.73 -19.31
N ASP A 243 11.50 44.89 -18.59
CA ASP A 243 11.25 43.45 -18.41
C ASP A 243 10.43 43.12 -17.15
N TRP A 244 10.14 44.10 -16.29
CA TRP A 244 9.22 43.97 -15.17
C TRP A 244 7.76 44.00 -15.64
N LEU A 245 6.91 43.15 -15.07
CA LEU A 245 5.49 43.04 -15.35
C LEU A 245 4.70 43.09 -14.04
N GLU A 246 3.92 44.15 -13.86
CA GLU A 246 2.96 44.26 -12.77
C GLU A 246 1.57 43.82 -13.22
N VAL A 247 0.80 43.20 -12.31
CA VAL A 247 -0.51 42.63 -12.63
C VAL A 247 -1.56 43.00 -11.59
N ALA A 248 -2.73 43.44 -12.05
CA ALA A 248 -3.86 43.74 -11.20
C ALA A 248 -5.19 43.32 -11.84
N GLY A 249 -6.07 42.67 -11.11
CA GLY A 249 -7.36 42.26 -11.67
C GLY A 249 -8.17 41.27 -10.82
N PRO A 250 -9.24 40.70 -11.40
CA PRO A 250 -9.98 39.62 -10.74
C PRO A 250 -9.04 38.43 -10.48
N GLN A 251 -9.23 37.73 -9.36
CA GLN A 251 -8.40 36.59 -8.96
C GLN A 251 -6.92 36.98 -8.71
N GLN A 252 -6.71 38.16 -8.09
CA GLN A 252 -5.39 38.76 -7.83
C GLN A 252 -4.32 37.79 -7.33
N ALA A 253 -4.64 36.91 -6.38
CA ALA A 253 -3.66 35.96 -5.82
C ALA A 253 -3.06 35.03 -6.90
N ALA A 254 -3.90 34.50 -7.80
CA ALA A 254 -3.43 33.65 -8.90
C ALA A 254 -2.62 34.43 -9.93
N LEU A 255 -2.97 35.70 -10.19
CA LEU A 255 -2.20 36.57 -11.08
C LEU A 255 -0.82 36.89 -10.49
N THR A 256 -0.76 37.25 -9.21
CA THR A 256 0.48 37.54 -8.47
C THR A 256 1.40 36.32 -8.46
N SER A 257 0.91 35.13 -8.08
CA SER A 257 1.69 33.89 -8.10
C SER A 257 2.18 33.55 -9.51
N ALA A 258 1.31 33.68 -10.52
CA ALA A 258 1.69 33.43 -11.90
C ALA A 258 2.78 34.39 -12.42
N ARG A 259 2.70 35.68 -12.05
CA ARG A 259 3.73 36.68 -12.33
C ARG A 259 5.04 36.28 -11.65
N ASN A 260 5.03 36.00 -10.35
CA ASN A 260 6.23 35.64 -9.57
C ASN A 260 6.95 34.45 -10.18
N ARG A 261 6.22 33.38 -10.50
CA ARG A 261 6.80 32.18 -11.12
C ARG A 261 7.49 32.45 -12.45
N SER A 262 7.04 33.47 -13.21
CA SER A 262 7.64 33.81 -14.50
C SER A 262 9.09 34.34 -14.41
N TYR A 263 9.58 34.69 -13.22
CA TYR A 263 10.92 35.28 -13.02
C TYR A 263 11.95 34.32 -12.41
N VAL A 264 11.60 33.05 -12.24
CA VAL A 264 12.45 32.14 -11.47
C VAL A 264 13.54 31.48 -12.32
N ASP A 265 13.31 31.34 -13.63
CA ASP A 265 14.27 30.71 -14.54
C ASP A 265 15.41 31.66 -14.92
N ASP A 266 16.66 31.25 -14.62
CA ASP A 266 17.89 31.97 -14.96
C ASP A 266 18.00 32.28 -16.46
N ALA A 267 17.49 31.39 -17.33
CA ALA A 267 17.46 31.62 -18.76
C ALA A 267 16.63 32.87 -19.13
N GLY A 268 15.64 33.20 -18.29
CA GLY A 268 14.83 34.41 -18.41
C GLY A 268 15.64 35.70 -18.27
N TYR A 269 16.73 35.70 -17.48
CA TYR A 269 17.60 36.87 -17.31
C TYR A 269 18.67 36.99 -18.39
N ARG A 270 19.11 35.88 -19.01
CA ARG A 270 20.07 35.90 -20.13
C ARG A 270 19.46 36.51 -21.38
N ALA A 271 18.34 35.93 -21.82
CA ALA A 271 17.74 36.26 -23.11
C ALA A 271 16.63 37.31 -23.01
N GLY A 272 15.94 37.41 -21.86
CA GLY A 272 14.74 38.21 -21.69
C GLY A 272 13.62 37.73 -22.63
N PRO A 273 12.66 36.89 -22.22
CA PRO A 273 11.55 36.56 -23.09
C PRO A 273 10.85 37.85 -23.51
N ALA A 274 10.46 37.96 -24.79
CA ALA A 274 9.70 39.11 -25.26
C ALA A 274 8.49 39.31 -24.32
N MET A 275 8.18 40.55 -23.97
CA MET A 275 7.13 40.82 -22.98
C MET A 275 5.77 40.22 -23.38
N SER A 276 5.52 40.09 -24.69
CA SER A 276 4.34 39.39 -25.21
C SER A 276 4.25 37.93 -24.76
N ASP A 277 5.39 37.23 -24.67
CA ASP A 277 5.49 35.83 -24.26
C ASP A 277 5.37 35.72 -22.74
N ARG A 278 5.99 36.64 -22.00
CA ARG A 278 5.83 36.73 -20.53
C ARG A 278 4.37 36.96 -20.15
N ILE A 279 3.70 37.91 -20.79
CA ILE A 279 2.27 38.20 -20.58
C ILE A 279 1.42 36.94 -20.83
N GLU A 280 1.67 36.22 -21.94
CA GLU A 280 0.93 35.00 -22.24
C GLU A 280 1.19 33.90 -21.21
N SER A 281 2.45 33.69 -20.80
CA SER A 281 2.83 32.71 -19.79
C SER A 281 2.12 32.97 -18.47
N VAL A 282 2.15 34.24 -18.00
CA VAL A 282 1.46 34.66 -16.76
C VAL A 282 -0.04 34.44 -16.86
N LEU A 283 -0.68 34.87 -17.94
CA LEU A 283 -2.14 34.72 -18.10
C LEU A 283 -2.55 33.25 -18.26
N THR A 284 -1.76 32.44 -18.95
CA THR A 284 -2.01 31.01 -19.12
C THR A 284 -1.90 30.29 -17.79
N ARG A 285 -0.85 30.56 -17.01
CA ARG A 285 -0.69 30.00 -15.66
C ARG A 285 -1.81 30.45 -14.73
N ALA A 286 -2.12 31.75 -14.69
CA ALA A 286 -3.23 32.26 -13.88
C ALA A 286 -4.57 31.61 -14.27
N ARG A 287 -4.79 31.32 -15.56
CA ARG A 287 -5.98 30.60 -16.01
C ARG A 287 -6.02 29.18 -15.47
N ARG A 288 -4.89 28.46 -15.47
CA ARG A 288 -4.81 27.11 -14.90
C ARG A 288 -5.13 27.13 -13.41
N LEU A 289 -4.49 28.01 -12.66
CA LEU A 289 -4.68 28.18 -11.21
C LEU A 289 -6.14 28.51 -10.83
N THR A 290 -6.89 29.16 -11.72
CA THR A 290 -8.26 29.60 -11.44
C THR A 290 -9.33 28.67 -12.02
N THR A 291 -8.93 27.69 -12.82
CA THR A 291 -9.84 26.68 -13.39
C THR A 291 -9.62 25.29 -12.81
N ALA A 292 -8.43 24.98 -12.33
CA ALA A 292 -8.17 23.78 -11.56
C ALA A 292 -8.92 23.87 -10.23
N HIS A 293 -9.74 22.86 -9.97
CA HIS A 293 -10.52 22.74 -8.73
C HIS A 293 -10.43 21.29 -8.28
N ALA A 294 -10.39 21.06 -6.96
CA ALA A 294 -10.37 19.73 -6.38
C ALA A 294 -11.60 18.94 -6.85
N PHE A 295 -11.49 18.11 -7.89
CA PHE A 295 -12.58 17.30 -8.43
C PHE A 295 -12.05 15.88 -8.68
N GLY A 296 -12.25 15.01 -7.70
CA GLY A 296 -11.91 13.60 -7.77
C GLY A 296 -12.71 12.84 -6.73
N ALA A 297 -12.84 11.52 -6.86
CA ALA A 297 -13.27 10.73 -5.72
C ALA A 297 -12.24 10.91 -4.60
N PRO A 298 -12.64 11.02 -3.31
CA PRO A 298 -11.68 10.98 -2.21
C PRO A 298 -10.82 9.74 -2.37
N GLN A 299 -9.51 9.88 -2.11
CA GLN A 299 -8.58 8.79 -2.34
C GLN A 299 -9.03 7.52 -1.58
N PRO A 300 -8.91 6.35 -2.21
CA PRO A 300 -9.35 5.10 -1.60
C PRO A 300 -8.57 4.83 -0.30
N ARG A 301 -9.23 4.22 0.68
CA ARG A 301 -8.57 3.76 1.91
C ARG A 301 -7.46 2.78 1.57
N THR A 302 -6.32 2.94 2.22
CA THR A 302 -5.09 2.22 1.89
C THR A 302 -5.17 0.74 2.31
N SER A 303 -4.25 -0.08 1.78
CA SER A 303 -4.27 -1.53 1.97
C SER A 303 -4.00 -1.98 3.41
N ALA A 304 -3.30 -1.16 4.19
CA ALA A 304 -3.08 -1.37 5.62
C ALA A 304 -4.41 -1.37 6.42
N HIS A 305 -5.35 -0.50 6.04
CA HIS A 305 -6.66 -0.42 6.69
C HIS A 305 -7.60 -1.58 6.33
N LEU A 306 -7.43 -2.18 5.15
CA LEU A 306 -8.15 -3.42 4.78
C LEU A 306 -7.82 -4.58 5.72
N VAL A 307 -6.60 -4.64 6.27
CA VAL A 307 -6.18 -5.71 7.19
C VAL A 307 -6.82 -5.51 8.57
N THR A 308 -6.90 -4.28 9.08
CA THR A 308 -7.56 -3.96 10.35
C THR A 308 -9.08 -4.16 10.29
N ASP A 309 -9.74 -3.83 9.19
CA ASP A 309 -11.18 -4.08 8.99
C ASP A 309 -11.51 -5.58 8.91
N LEU A 310 -10.60 -6.39 8.36
CA LEU A 310 -10.75 -7.84 8.26
C LEU A 310 -10.31 -8.59 9.52
N ALA A 311 -9.52 -7.97 10.41
CA ALA A 311 -9.01 -8.60 11.62
C ALA A 311 -10.11 -9.19 12.53
N PRO A 312 -11.26 -8.54 12.78
CA PRO A 312 -12.35 -9.11 13.58
C PRO A 312 -12.93 -10.37 12.93
N TRP A 313 -13.04 -10.38 11.60
CA TRP A 313 -13.58 -11.50 10.84
C TRP A 313 -12.61 -12.68 10.79
N LEU A 314 -11.31 -12.40 10.64
CA LEU A 314 -10.24 -13.40 10.70
C LEU A 314 -10.13 -14.01 12.10
N ALA A 315 -10.17 -13.19 13.16
CA ALA A 315 -10.19 -13.64 14.55
C ALA A 315 -11.45 -14.45 14.88
N GLY A 316 -12.63 -13.99 14.43
CA GLY A 316 -13.89 -14.72 14.59
C GLY A 316 -13.88 -16.07 13.87
N GLY A 317 -13.38 -16.11 12.63
CA GLY A 317 -13.20 -17.35 11.87
C GLY A 317 -12.24 -18.33 12.54
N ALA A 318 -11.11 -17.83 13.05
CA ALA A 318 -10.12 -18.60 13.80
C ALA A 318 -10.72 -19.22 15.09
N ALA A 319 -11.44 -18.42 15.87
CA ALA A 319 -12.09 -18.88 17.10
C ALA A 319 -13.13 -19.98 16.82
N LEU A 320 -13.92 -19.83 15.75
CA LEU A 320 -14.92 -20.82 15.34
C LEU A 320 -14.28 -22.16 14.93
N LEU A 321 -13.16 -22.11 14.21
CA LEU A 321 -12.40 -23.30 13.81
C LEU A 321 -11.80 -24.03 15.01
N ILE A 322 -11.30 -23.29 16.00
CA ILE A 322 -10.76 -23.85 17.25
C ILE A 322 -11.87 -24.48 18.10
N ALA A 323 -13.05 -23.85 18.18
CA ALA A 323 -14.17 -24.33 18.98
C ALA A 323 -14.84 -25.60 18.40
N THR A 324 -14.86 -25.75 17.08
CA THR A 324 -15.53 -26.88 16.40
C THR A 324 -14.69 -28.17 16.40
N THR A 325 -13.36 -28.08 16.55
CA THR A 325 -12.46 -29.25 16.59
C THR A 325 -12.72 -30.23 17.76
N PRO A 326 -12.88 -29.79 19.03
CA PRO A 326 -13.17 -30.69 20.14
C PRO A 326 -14.57 -31.32 20.02
N LEU A 327 -15.56 -30.58 19.54
CA LEU A 327 -16.91 -31.08 19.32
C LEU A 327 -16.94 -32.20 18.26
N ARG A 328 -16.23 -32.00 17.14
CA ARG A 328 -16.06 -33.03 16.09
C ARG A 328 -15.39 -34.30 16.63
N ARG A 329 -14.35 -34.15 17.46
CA ARG A 329 -13.67 -35.30 18.10
C ARG A 329 -14.57 -36.05 19.08
N ALA A 330 -15.40 -35.34 19.86
CA ALA A 330 -16.34 -35.96 20.79
C ALA A 330 -17.45 -36.74 20.07
N LEU A 331 -18.03 -36.15 19.02
CA LEU A 331 -18.98 -36.82 18.14
C LEU A 331 -18.36 -38.07 17.50
N ALA A 332 -17.17 -37.94 16.88
CA ALA A 332 -16.49 -39.07 16.24
C ALA A 332 -16.14 -40.23 17.18
N ARG A 333 -15.97 -39.98 18.49
CA ARG A 333 -15.83 -41.04 19.51
C ARG A 333 -17.15 -41.76 19.74
N ARG A 334 -18.24 -41.02 19.98
CA ARG A 334 -19.59 -41.59 20.16
C ARG A 334 -20.03 -42.48 18.99
N TRP A 335 -19.72 -42.08 17.75
CA TRP A 335 -20.03 -42.88 16.56
C TRP A 335 -19.22 -44.19 16.49
N ARG A 336 -17.96 -44.18 16.95
CA ARG A 336 -17.14 -45.40 17.02
C ARG A 336 -17.65 -46.37 18.07
N ASP A 337 -18.05 -45.86 19.23
CA ASP A 337 -18.58 -46.69 20.32
C ASP A 337 -19.88 -47.38 19.90
N ARG A 338 -20.79 -46.66 19.23
CA ARG A 338 -22.03 -47.25 18.66
C ARG A 338 -21.77 -48.32 17.60
N ARG A 339 -20.71 -48.18 16.79
CA ARG A 339 -20.31 -49.20 15.81
C ARG A 339 -19.74 -50.45 16.49
N ALA A 340 -18.94 -50.28 17.55
CA ALA A 340 -18.40 -51.38 18.33
C ALA A 340 -19.51 -52.17 19.06
N GLU A 341 -20.55 -51.49 19.56
CA GLU A 341 -21.71 -52.14 20.21
C GLU A 341 -22.53 -53.00 19.23
N ARG A 342 -22.85 -52.46 18.04
CA ARG A 342 -23.54 -53.22 16.98
C ARG A 342 -22.74 -54.44 16.54
N HIS A 343 -21.42 -54.30 16.48
CA HIS A 343 -20.50 -55.39 16.14
C HIS A 343 -20.53 -56.51 17.18
N ALA A 344 -20.39 -56.17 18.46
CA ALA A 344 -20.43 -57.13 19.55
C ALA A 344 -21.77 -57.87 19.61
N PHE A 345 -22.88 -57.20 19.27
CA PHE A 345 -24.20 -57.81 19.19
C PHE A 345 -24.29 -58.91 18.12
N LEU A 346 -23.87 -58.63 16.87
CA LEU A 346 -23.97 -59.58 15.76
C LEU A 346 -23.13 -60.85 15.97
N VAL A 347 -21.89 -60.70 16.43
CA VAL A 347 -21.02 -61.86 16.73
C VAL A 347 -21.63 -62.72 17.84
N THR A 348 -22.10 -62.07 18.92
CA THR A 348 -22.71 -62.80 20.03
C THR A 348 -24.00 -63.49 19.59
N ARG A 349 -24.79 -62.88 18.70
CA ARG A 349 -26.04 -63.45 18.19
C ARG A 349 -25.78 -64.75 17.43
N ALA A 350 -24.79 -64.75 16.53
CA ALA A 350 -24.37 -65.95 15.81
C ALA A 350 -23.90 -67.08 16.73
N GLU A 351 -23.07 -66.75 17.73
CA GLU A 351 -22.59 -67.73 18.72
C GLU A 351 -23.74 -68.32 19.55
N THR A 352 -24.73 -67.49 19.88
CA THR A 352 -25.92 -67.91 20.63
C THR A 352 -26.79 -68.85 19.81
N PHE A 353 -27.03 -68.51 18.54
CA PHE A 353 -27.79 -69.33 17.60
C PHE A 353 -27.12 -70.70 17.39
N ALA A 354 -25.79 -70.74 17.21
CA ALA A 354 -25.05 -71.98 17.09
C ALA A 354 -25.20 -72.90 18.33
N ALA A 355 -25.18 -72.32 19.53
CA ALA A 355 -25.36 -73.08 20.77
C ALA A 355 -26.79 -73.62 20.92
N LEU A 356 -27.79 -72.87 20.45
CA LEU A 356 -29.19 -73.30 20.42
C LEU A 356 -29.40 -74.44 19.42
N ALA A 357 -28.88 -74.30 18.20
CA ALA A 357 -28.98 -75.31 17.15
C ALA A 357 -28.31 -76.63 17.56
N GLU A 358 -27.13 -76.59 18.19
CA GLU A 358 -26.47 -77.79 18.73
C GLU A 358 -27.30 -78.49 19.81
N LEU A 359 -27.95 -77.72 20.69
CA LEU A 359 -28.84 -78.27 21.69
C LEU A 359 -30.10 -78.89 21.06
N ALA A 360 -30.69 -78.22 20.06
CA ALA A 360 -31.84 -78.72 19.33
C ALA A 360 -31.54 -80.05 18.61
N ASP A 361 -30.36 -80.18 17.99
CA ASP A 361 -29.93 -81.40 17.30
C ASP A 361 -29.72 -82.56 18.29
N GLN A 362 -29.07 -82.30 19.43
CA GLN A 362 -28.93 -83.29 20.52
C GLN A 362 -30.28 -83.71 21.12
N LEU A 363 -31.27 -82.82 21.17
CA LEU A 363 -32.63 -83.14 21.60
C LEU A 363 -33.39 -83.95 20.54
N ARG A 364 -33.20 -83.65 19.25
CA ARG A 364 -33.78 -84.43 18.14
C ARG A 364 -33.29 -85.87 18.13
N THR A 365 -31.99 -86.09 18.33
CA THR A 365 -31.40 -87.43 18.39
C THR A 365 -31.85 -88.24 19.61
N GLN A 366 -32.42 -87.59 20.63
CA GLN A 366 -32.90 -88.20 21.87
C GLN A 366 -34.42 -88.04 22.05
N ARG A 367 -35.16 -87.81 20.95
CA ARG A 367 -36.59 -87.48 20.97
C ARG A 367 -37.46 -88.49 21.72
N ASP A 368 -37.08 -89.77 21.70
CA ASP A 368 -37.83 -90.86 22.32
C ASP A 368 -37.35 -91.19 23.76
N ASP A 369 -36.37 -90.45 24.31
CA ASP A 369 -35.85 -90.63 25.68
C ASP A 369 -36.61 -89.72 26.66
N SER A 370 -37.59 -90.28 27.37
CA SER A 370 -38.50 -89.57 28.29
C SER A 370 -37.89 -89.24 29.66
N SER A 371 -36.57 -89.08 29.73
CA SER A 371 -35.90 -88.93 31.00
C SER A 371 -35.82 -87.49 31.52
N PRO A 372 -35.67 -87.30 32.85
CA PRO A 372 -35.68 -85.95 33.46
C PRO A 372 -34.59 -85.01 32.92
N SER A 373 -33.45 -85.55 32.49
CA SER A 373 -32.37 -84.73 31.91
C SER A 373 -32.68 -84.22 30.51
N VAL A 374 -33.42 -85.00 29.70
CA VAL A 374 -33.85 -84.59 28.35
C VAL A 374 -34.96 -83.55 28.47
N SER A 375 -35.93 -83.75 29.38
CA SER A 375 -36.94 -82.73 29.72
C SER A 375 -36.32 -81.42 30.20
N ALA A 376 -35.37 -81.48 31.14
CA ALA A 376 -34.68 -80.29 31.63
C ALA A 376 -33.76 -79.64 30.57
N ALA A 377 -33.30 -80.38 29.57
CA ALA A 377 -32.57 -79.83 28.44
C ALA A 377 -33.52 -79.16 27.43
N ALA A 378 -34.71 -79.74 27.21
CA ALA A 378 -35.76 -79.16 26.38
C ALA A 378 -36.34 -77.86 26.97
N GLU A 379 -36.59 -77.81 28.29
CA GLU A 379 -37.00 -76.58 28.98
C GLU A 379 -35.95 -75.47 28.86
N ARG A 380 -34.66 -75.83 29.01
CA ARG A 380 -33.56 -74.87 28.84
C ARG A 380 -33.41 -74.41 27.40
N HIS A 381 -33.66 -75.28 26.43
CA HIS A 381 -33.73 -74.91 25.02
C HIS A 381 -34.85 -73.89 24.80
N ALA A 382 -36.08 -74.21 25.19
CA ALA A 382 -37.24 -73.31 25.05
C ALA A 382 -37.00 -71.95 25.73
N HIS A 383 -36.43 -71.93 26.93
CA HIS A 383 -36.11 -70.69 27.64
C HIS A 383 -34.97 -69.91 26.97
N ALA A 384 -33.92 -70.59 26.50
CA ALA A 384 -32.82 -69.94 25.79
C ALA A 384 -33.27 -69.37 24.44
N THR A 385 -34.17 -70.05 23.71
CA THR A 385 -34.80 -69.53 22.48
C THR A 385 -35.65 -68.30 22.78
N ALA A 386 -36.51 -68.33 23.80
CA ALA A 386 -37.31 -67.17 24.18
C ALA A 386 -36.46 -65.94 24.59
N LEU A 387 -35.32 -66.17 25.24
CA LEU A 387 -34.35 -65.10 25.55
C LEU A 387 -33.63 -64.58 24.30
N PHE A 388 -33.26 -65.47 23.38
CA PHE A 388 -32.64 -65.11 22.11
C PHE A 388 -33.55 -64.22 21.26
N ASP A 389 -34.84 -64.55 21.15
CA ASP A 389 -35.81 -63.80 20.35
C ASP A 389 -36.07 -62.40 20.90
N ARG A 390 -35.96 -62.21 22.22
CA ARG A 390 -36.19 -60.92 22.89
C ARG A 390 -34.91 -60.08 23.06
N ALA A 391 -33.74 -60.65 22.82
CA ALA A 391 -32.48 -59.99 23.14
C ALA A 391 -32.12 -58.89 22.13
N THR A 392 -32.00 -57.65 22.60
CA THR A 392 -31.57 -56.48 21.82
C THR A 392 -30.13 -56.05 22.13
N THR A 393 -29.44 -56.73 23.05
CA THR A 393 -28.06 -56.41 23.46
C THR A 393 -27.18 -57.66 23.53
N ALA A 394 -25.86 -57.48 23.36
CA ALA A 394 -24.89 -58.58 23.40
C ALA A 394 -24.87 -59.28 24.77
N THR A 395 -25.13 -58.54 25.85
CA THR A 395 -25.17 -59.09 27.21
C THR A 395 -26.32 -60.07 27.39
N ALA A 396 -27.53 -59.71 26.91
CA ALA A 396 -28.70 -60.59 26.95
C ALA A 396 -28.49 -61.87 26.13
N LEU A 397 -27.86 -61.76 24.95
CA LEU A 397 -27.51 -62.92 24.12
C LEU A 397 -26.52 -63.87 24.82
N LYS A 398 -25.53 -63.36 25.56
CA LYS A 398 -24.61 -64.20 26.35
C LYS A 398 -25.33 -65.03 27.41
N GLU A 399 -26.42 -64.52 27.98
CA GLU A 399 -27.23 -65.28 28.94
C GLU A 399 -27.94 -66.45 28.27
N ALA A 400 -28.55 -66.23 27.10
CA ALA A 400 -29.15 -67.29 26.29
C ALA A 400 -28.12 -68.38 25.92
N THR A 401 -26.91 -67.99 25.48
CA THR A 401 -25.81 -68.94 25.21
C THR A 401 -25.42 -69.76 26.44
N LYS A 402 -25.42 -69.13 27.62
CA LYS A 402 -25.10 -69.79 28.90
C LYS A 402 -26.18 -70.80 29.31
N LEU A 403 -27.45 -70.57 28.97
CA LEU A 403 -28.52 -71.54 29.17
C LEU A 403 -28.43 -72.70 28.18
N ALA A 404 -28.26 -72.41 26.88
CA ALA A 404 -28.11 -73.42 25.84
C ALA A 404 -26.93 -74.36 26.11
N THR A 405 -25.75 -73.81 26.41
CA THR A 405 -24.55 -74.60 26.76
C THR A 405 -24.72 -75.41 28.05
N ARG A 406 -25.57 -74.97 28.99
CA ARG A 406 -25.89 -75.77 30.20
C ARG A 406 -26.79 -76.97 29.84
N GLY A 407 -27.72 -76.79 28.91
CA GLY A 407 -28.52 -77.89 28.35
C GLY A 407 -27.65 -78.96 27.69
N THR A 408 -26.75 -78.56 26.79
CA THR A 408 -25.85 -79.52 26.08
C THR A 408 -24.92 -80.25 27.04
N LYS A 409 -24.33 -79.54 28.02
CA LYS A 409 -23.51 -80.18 29.06
C LYS A 409 -24.29 -81.18 29.91
N GLY A 410 -25.56 -80.92 30.19
CA GLY A 410 -26.44 -81.85 30.91
C GLY A 410 -26.64 -83.16 30.14
N LEU A 411 -26.88 -83.06 28.83
CA LEU A 411 -27.03 -84.23 27.94
C LEU A 411 -25.70 -85.00 27.79
N ARG A 412 -24.58 -84.30 27.62
CA ARG A 412 -23.25 -84.91 27.48
C ARG A 412 -22.76 -85.61 28.75
N LYS A 413 -22.91 -84.97 29.93
CA LYS A 413 -22.56 -85.59 31.21
C LYS A 413 -23.35 -86.89 31.45
N ARG A 414 -24.57 -86.96 30.93
CA ARG A 414 -25.36 -88.20 30.91
C ARG A 414 -24.84 -89.22 29.92
N ALA A 415 -24.50 -88.84 28.69
CA ALA A 415 -23.89 -89.77 27.73
C ALA A 415 -22.59 -90.37 28.29
N GLU A 416 -21.79 -89.55 28.98
CA GLU A 416 -20.60 -89.98 29.72
C GLU A 416 -20.96 -90.87 30.93
N ASN A 417 -22.04 -90.58 31.69
CA ASN A 417 -22.53 -91.44 32.78
C ASN A 417 -23.17 -92.77 32.30
N ARG A 418 -23.78 -92.77 31.11
CA ARG A 418 -24.36 -93.96 30.45
C ARG A 418 -23.23 -94.88 29.95
N ASN A 419 -22.16 -94.28 29.42
CA ASN A 419 -20.94 -94.99 29.00
C ASN A 419 -20.02 -95.37 30.17
N SER A 420 -20.11 -94.71 31.33
CA SER A 420 -19.35 -95.08 32.53
C SER A 420 -20.01 -96.23 33.33
N MET A 421 -21.30 -96.52 33.11
CA MET A 421 -21.94 -97.77 33.58
C MET A 421 -21.51 -99.02 32.79
N THR A 422 -20.99 -98.89 31.56
CA THR A 422 -20.43 -100.00 30.75
C THR A 422 -18.91 -100.15 30.87
N ARG A 423 -18.23 -99.35 31.70
CA ARG A 423 -16.78 -99.51 31.95
C ARG A 423 -16.38 -99.15 33.38
N ALA A 424 -16.82 -99.98 34.32
CA ALA A 424 -16.21 -100.08 35.65
C ALA A 424 -15.01 -101.04 35.63
N ARG A 425 -13.85 -100.58 35.13
CA ARG A 425 -12.55 -100.89 35.78
C ARG A 425 -11.45 -99.96 35.26
N ARG A 426 -10.73 -99.39 36.22
CA ARG A 426 -9.40 -98.74 36.19
C ARG A 426 -9.32 -97.20 36.10
N THR A 427 -9.03 -96.63 37.28
CA THR A 427 -8.08 -95.55 37.64
C THR A 427 -8.37 -94.15 37.08
N ARG A 428 -8.73 -93.14 37.88
CA ARG A 428 -8.13 -92.53 39.10
C ARG A 428 -6.77 -91.88 38.84
N THR A 429 -6.82 -90.53 38.85
CA THR A 429 -5.80 -89.44 38.98
C THR A 429 -5.76 -88.57 37.71
N GLY A 430 -5.69 -87.24 37.73
CA GLY A 430 -5.63 -86.24 38.80
C GLY A 430 -5.57 -84.83 38.16
N THR A 431 -5.93 -83.84 38.96
CA THR A 431 -5.45 -82.43 38.93
C THR A 431 -5.76 -81.54 37.72
N THR A 432 -6.74 -80.68 37.98
CA THR A 432 -6.90 -79.30 37.51
C THR A 432 -5.64 -78.45 37.71
N ALA A 433 -5.22 -77.72 36.67
CA ALA A 433 -4.35 -76.56 36.80
C ALA A 433 -4.84 -75.41 35.88
N LYS A 434 -4.90 -74.23 36.49
CA LYS A 434 -5.48 -72.97 36.04
C LYS A 434 -4.88 -72.43 34.73
N ARG A 435 -5.75 -71.95 33.84
CA ARG A 435 -5.42 -70.99 32.78
C ARG A 435 -5.46 -69.59 33.38
N THR A 436 -4.31 -69.06 33.79
CA THR A 436 -4.16 -67.64 34.13
C THR A 436 -3.99 -66.83 32.85
N GLY A 437 -4.90 -65.91 32.62
CA GLY A 437 -4.76 -64.87 31.61
C GLY A 437 -3.82 -63.79 32.13
N ASN A 438 -2.73 -63.53 31.40
CA ASN A 438 -1.95 -62.31 31.56
C ASN A 438 -2.44 -61.30 30.50
N THR A 439 -3.36 -60.43 30.91
CA THR A 439 -3.53 -59.12 30.27
C THR A 439 -2.36 -58.24 30.72
N VAL A 440 -1.34 -58.11 29.88
CA VAL A 440 -0.34 -57.04 30.00
C VAL A 440 -1.02 -55.75 29.54
N ALA A 441 -1.53 -54.99 30.51
CA ALA A 441 -1.88 -53.59 30.28
C ALA A 441 -0.58 -52.81 30.08
N GLY A 442 -0.18 -52.66 28.82
CA GLY A 442 0.84 -51.70 28.40
C GLY A 442 0.31 -50.28 28.63
N ARG A 443 0.50 -49.78 29.85
CA ARG A 443 0.36 -48.35 30.18
C ARG A 443 1.59 -47.65 29.64
N THR A 444 1.57 -47.27 28.37
CA THR A 444 2.54 -46.32 27.82
C THR A 444 2.27 -44.96 28.45
N ARG A 445 3.19 -44.55 29.33
CA ARG A 445 3.35 -43.17 29.80
C ARG A 445 3.49 -42.28 28.56
N THR A 446 2.44 -41.57 28.18
CA THR A 446 2.53 -40.45 27.26
C THR A 446 3.18 -39.29 28.01
N TRP A 447 4.50 -39.16 27.84
CA TRP A 447 5.16 -37.87 28.04
C TRP A 447 4.45 -36.84 27.14
N ALA A 448 4.05 -35.74 27.75
CA ALA A 448 3.41 -34.63 27.07
C ALA A 448 4.37 -34.09 26.00
N ARG A 449 4.15 -34.48 24.74
CA ARG A 449 4.70 -33.78 23.58
C ARG A 449 4.08 -32.39 23.61
N TRP A 450 4.83 -31.43 24.15
CA TRP A 450 4.53 -30.03 23.97
C TRP A 450 4.40 -29.78 22.46
N PRO A 451 3.35 -29.11 21.96
CA PRO A 451 3.05 -29.11 20.55
C PRO A 451 3.89 -28.02 19.85
N TRP A 452 5.13 -28.37 19.50
CA TRP A 452 6.07 -27.51 18.78
C TRP A 452 5.47 -26.76 17.58
N GLY A 453 4.45 -27.32 16.92
CA GLY A 453 3.78 -26.63 15.81
C GLY A 453 2.87 -25.47 16.22
N VAL A 454 2.33 -25.45 17.44
CA VAL A 454 1.57 -24.28 17.93
C VAL A 454 2.53 -23.14 18.28
N THR A 455 3.67 -23.45 18.89
CA THR A 455 4.72 -22.45 19.16
C THR A 455 5.33 -21.92 17.87
N ALA A 456 5.54 -22.76 16.85
CA ALA A 456 6.00 -22.29 15.54
C ALA A 456 4.97 -21.38 14.86
N ALA A 457 3.69 -21.73 14.88
CA ALA A 457 2.62 -20.89 14.32
C ALA A 457 2.48 -19.55 15.07
N PHE A 458 2.65 -19.56 16.39
CA PHE A 458 2.71 -18.35 17.20
C PHE A 458 3.87 -17.44 16.76
N VAL A 459 5.09 -17.99 16.66
CA VAL A 459 6.27 -17.22 16.23
C VAL A 459 6.09 -16.66 14.82
N VAL A 460 5.55 -17.45 13.88
CA VAL A 460 5.25 -16.96 12.53
C VAL A 460 4.22 -15.84 12.55
N GLY A 461 3.15 -15.96 13.34
CA GLY A 461 2.14 -14.91 13.48
C GLY A 461 2.71 -13.61 14.05
N VAL A 462 3.58 -13.71 15.06
CA VAL A 462 4.31 -12.56 15.61
C VAL A 462 5.22 -11.94 14.54
N VAL A 463 6.03 -12.74 13.84
CA VAL A 463 6.92 -12.24 12.78
C VAL A 463 6.16 -11.55 11.66
N VAL A 464 5.05 -12.13 11.18
CA VAL A 464 4.20 -11.50 10.16
C VAL A 464 3.65 -10.18 10.65
N PHE A 465 3.14 -10.11 11.89
CA PHE A 465 2.63 -8.86 12.47
C PHE A 465 3.69 -7.76 12.49
N PHE A 466 4.90 -8.06 12.96
CA PHE A 466 6.00 -7.09 12.98
C PHE A 466 6.48 -6.68 11.58
N LEU A 467 6.44 -7.58 10.59
CA LEU A 467 6.82 -7.26 9.20
C LEU A 467 5.77 -6.41 8.47
N THR A 468 4.49 -6.51 8.83
CA THR A 468 3.41 -5.80 8.11
C THR A 468 2.96 -4.50 8.79
N MET A 469 3.09 -4.39 10.11
CA MET A 469 2.54 -3.27 10.88
C MET A 469 3.63 -2.36 11.49
N ASP A 470 4.91 -2.72 11.32
CA ASP A 470 6.09 -2.10 11.97
C ASP A 470 5.80 -1.38 13.31
N PRO A 471 5.24 -2.07 14.31
CA PRO A 471 4.70 -1.45 15.54
C PRO A 471 5.78 -0.89 16.47
N LEU A 472 7.05 -0.90 16.04
CA LEU A 472 8.19 -0.37 16.78
C LEU A 472 8.52 1.07 16.37
N ARG A 473 8.07 1.53 15.19
CA ARG A 473 8.01 2.96 14.85
C ARG A 473 6.75 3.54 15.48
N ASN A 474 6.87 3.97 16.73
CA ASN A 474 5.80 4.76 17.33
C ASN A 474 5.98 6.20 16.84
N PRO A 475 5.05 6.75 16.03
CA PRO A 475 5.06 8.17 15.76
C PRO A 475 5.05 8.92 17.09
N THR A 476 5.74 10.05 17.15
CA THR A 476 5.82 10.84 18.38
C THR A 476 4.43 11.15 18.95
N GLU A 477 4.30 11.23 20.28
CA GLU A 477 3.04 11.58 20.96
C GLU A 477 2.47 12.90 20.41
N ARG A 478 3.37 13.81 20.00
CA ARG A 478 3.05 15.06 19.33
C ARG A 478 2.44 14.87 17.94
N ALA A 479 3.02 14.03 17.08
CA ALA A 479 2.42 13.70 15.77
C ALA A 479 1.01 13.09 15.92
N SER A 480 0.84 12.19 16.90
CA SER A 480 -0.47 11.59 17.20
C SER A 480 -1.50 12.63 17.66
N ALA A 481 -1.09 13.62 18.47
CA ALA A 481 -1.97 14.71 18.90
C ALA A 481 -2.42 15.57 17.72
N VAL A 482 -1.50 15.95 16.83
CA VAL A 482 -1.81 16.71 15.60
C VAL A 482 -2.77 15.91 14.69
N VAL A 483 -2.49 14.63 14.45
CA VAL A 483 -3.33 13.80 13.56
C VAL A 483 -4.72 13.56 14.14
N THR A 484 -4.86 13.49 15.47
CA THR A 484 -6.18 13.38 16.11
C THR A 484 -7.08 14.56 15.73
N GLU A 485 -6.52 15.78 15.67
CA GLU A 485 -7.25 16.95 15.17
C GLU A 485 -7.51 16.87 13.67
N PHE A 486 -6.57 16.32 12.88
CA PHE A 486 -6.74 16.13 11.43
C PHE A 486 -7.92 15.23 11.01
N VAL A 487 -8.40 14.38 11.92
CA VAL A 487 -9.63 13.60 11.69
C VAL A 487 -10.85 14.51 11.52
N HIS A 488 -10.84 15.69 12.12
CA HIS A 488 -11.97 16.63 12.14
C HIS A 488 -11.70 17.90 11.36
N ASP A 489 -10.47 18.39 11.37
CA ASP A 489 -10.07 19.66 10.77
C ASP A 489 -8.83 19.48 9.91
N PRO A 490 -8.83 19.87 8.63
CA PRO A 490 -7.63 19.85 7.79
C PRO A 490 -6.43 20.68 8.29
N VAL A 491 -6.65 21.58 9.26
CA VAL A 491 -5.66 22.51 9.77
C VAL A 491 -5.55 22.35 11.27
N TYR A 492 -4.33 22.15 11.75
CA TYR A 492 -3.97 22.25 13.15
C TYR A 492 -3.18 23.55 13.34
N VAL A 493 -3.65 24.42 14.24
CA VAL A 493 -2.91 25.61 14.68
C VAL A 493 -2.82 25.56 16.19
N ALA A 494 -1.60 25.58 16.73
CA ALA A 494 -1.39 25.67 18.16
C ALA A 494 -1.93 27.02 18.72
N ASP A 495 -2.45 27.02 19.94
CA ASP A 495 -3.27 28.11 20.51
C ASP A 495 -2.58 29.50 20.53
N ASP A 496 -1.26 29.52 20.53
CA ASP A 496 -0.39 30.69 20.62
C ASP A 496 0.30 31.05 19.30
N ALA A 497 0.07 30.30 18.22
CA ALA A 497 0.63 30.62 16.91
C ALA A 497 -0.07 31.86 16.30
N PRO A 498 0.68 32.84 15.76
CA PRO A 498 0.12 34.10 15.24
C PRO A 498 -0.48 33.95 13.83
N VAL A 499 -1.38 32.97 13.61
CA VAL A 499 -1.88 32.61 12.27
C VAL A 499 -3.39 32.44 12.24
N ASP A 500 -4.04 32.95 11.19
CA ASP A 500 -5.47 32.75 10.94
C ASP A 500 -5.75 31.35 10.35
N ALA A 501 -6.18 30.43 11.21
CA ALA A 501 -6.54 29.07 10.81
C ALA A 501 -7.69 29.03 9.77
N ASP A 502 -8.68 29.95 9.85
CA ASP A 502 -9.80 29.98 8.91
C ASP A 502 -9.34 30.38 7.51
N ARG A 503 -8.35 31.26 7.43
CA ARG A 503 -7.71 31.62 6.17
C ARG A 503 -7.02 30.42 5.53
N ILE A 504 -6.23 29.66 6.29
CA ILE A 504 -5.56 28.43 5.82
C ILE A 504 -6.58 27.40 5.34
N ARG A 505 -7.67 27.17 6.09
CA ARG A 505 -8.74 26.24 5.70
C ARG A 505 -9.36 26.61 4.36
N GLN A 506 -9.59 27.89 4.12
CA GLN A 506 -10.13 28.38 2.84
C GLN A 506 -9.17 28.16 1.68
N LEU A 507 -7.87 28.32 1.90
CA LEU A 507 -6.84 28.11 0.87
C LEU A 507 -6.79 26.64 0.44
N ILE A 508 -6.62 25.72 1.41
CA ILE A 508 -6.42 24.30 1.10
C ILE A 508 -7.69 23.62 0.55
N GLY A 509 -8.87 23.95 1.07
CA GLY A 509 -10.14 23.34 0.65
C GLY A 509 -10.15 21.81 0.79
N GLU A 510 -10.58 21.10 -0.26
CA GLU A 510 -10.67 19.62 -0.29
C GLU A 510 -9.41 18.92 -0.85
N ARG A 511 -8.34 19.67 -1.11
CA ARG A 511 -7.10 19.12 -1.67
C ARG A 511 -6.47 18.09 -0.72
N ALA A 512 -5.68 17.18 -1.28
CA ALA A 512 -4.89 16.22 -0.52
C ALA A 512 -3.69 16.88 0.20
N VAL A 513 -3.94 17.99 0.90
CA VAL A 513 -2.97 18.78 1.67
C VAL A 513 -3.52 18.96 3.08
N VAL A 514 -2.69 18.77 4.11
CA VAL A 514 -2.98 19.12 5.51
C VAL A 514 -1.91 20.05 6.04
N VAL A 515 -2.26 20.91 7.00
CA VAL A 515 -1.35 21.94 7.53
C VAL A 515 -1.30 21.88 9.05
N ALA A 516 -0.10 21.78 9.60
CA ALA A 516 0.16 21.90 11.03
C ALA A 516 1.02 23.12 11.32
N VAL A 517 0.53 24.02 12.16
CA VAL A 517 1.23 25.22 12.64
C VAL A 517 1.50 25.06 14.13
N LEU A 518 2.77 25.07 14.51
CA LEU A 518 3.26 24.76 15.85
C LEU A 518 4.00 25.97 16.43
N SER A 519 3.77 26.25 17.72
CA SER A 519 4.34 27.44 18.40
C SER A 519 5.69 27.22 19.07
N ASP A 520 6.14 25.97 19.18
CA ASP A 520 7.42 25.62 19.81
C ASP A 520 8.40 25.12 18.75
N PRO A 521 9.66 25.61 18.70
CA PRO A 521 10.71 24.89 17.99
C PRO A 521 10.79 23.50 18.59
N VAL A 522 10.82 22.46 17.76
CA VAL A 522 10.96 21.07 18.21
C VAL A 522 12.22 20.98 19.09
N SER A 523 12.02 21.08 20.41
CA SER A 523 13.10 21.06 21.39
C SER A 523 13.67 19.65 21.40
N ALA A 524 14.77 19.46 20.68
CA ALA A 524 15.61 18.28 20.82
C ALA A 524 16.11 18.24 22.26
N GLN A 525 15.50 17.37 23.06
CA GLN A 525 15.85 17.20 24.47
C GLN A 525 17.09 16.29 24.59
N GLN A 526 18.29 16.75 24.20
CA GLN A 526 19.59 16.19 24.65
C GLN A 526 20.79 17.15 24.36
N PRO A 527 21.86 17.15 25.19
CA PRO A 527 22.66 18.35 25.47
C PRO A 527 23.82 18.57 24.50
N ASP A 528 24.11 19.86 24.30
CA ASP A 528 25.41 20.51 24.09
C ASP A 528 26.52 19.62 23.52
N ASP A 529 26.65 19.63 22.19
CA ASP A 529 27.92 19.71 21.43
C ASP A 529 27.73 19.13 20.01
N ALA A 530 27.11 19.89 19.10
CA ALA A 530 27.39 19.85 17.66
C ALA A 530 26.49 20.83 16.88
N VAL A 531 27.14 21.82 16.26
CA VAL A 531 26.94 22.38 14.90
C VAL A 531 25.52 22.49 14.36
N SER A 532 25.21 23.67 13.79
CA SER A 532 23.98 24.16 13.15
C SER A 532 23.24 23.26 12.12
N SER A 533 23.57 21.98 12.00
CA SER A 533 22.95 21.00 11.11
C SER A 533 22.05 19.97 11.81
N VAL A 534 21.93 19.99 13.15
CA VAL A 534 21.09 19.03 13.91
C VAL A 534 19.63 19.51 14.06
N SER A 535 19.36 20.81 13.86
CA SER A 535 18.05 21.43 14.11
C SER A 535 17.06 21.37 12.94
N SER A 536 17.51 21.10 11.71
CA SER A 536 16.65 20.83 10.54
C SER A 536 16.08 19.40 10.58
N VAL A 537 16.74 18.49 11.31
CA VAL A 537 16.36 17.09 11.40
C VAL A 537 15.06 16.89 12.18
N SER A 538 14.71 17.81 13.09
CA SER A 538 13.59 17.63 14.01
C SER A 538 12.21 18.06 13.46
N SER A 539 12.14 19.07 12.59
CA SER A 539 10.89 19.45 11.90
C SER A 539 10.58 18.47 10.77
N THR A 540 11.58 18.02 10.02
CA THR A 540 11.44 16.97 8.99
C THR A 540 10.99 15.65 9.62
N ALA A 541 11.62 15.21 10.73
CA ALA A 541 11.20 13.99 11.41
C ALA A 541 9.76 14.05 11.94
N LEU A 542 9.32 15.20 12.45
CA LEU A 542 7.92 15.38 12.87
C LEU A 542 6.96 15.36 11.67
N CYS A 543 7.36 15.98 10.56
CA CYS A 543 6.60 15.98 9.32
C CYS A 543 6.46 14.57 8.73
N ASP A 544 7.53 13.78 8.73
CA ASP A 544 7.52 12.36 8.34
C ASP A 544 6.61 11.52 9.26
N ASP A 545 6.72 11.71 10.58
CA ASP A 545 5.86 11.03 11.57
C ASP A 545 4.37 11.34 11.35
N ILE A 546 4.04 12.60 11.02
CA ILE A 546 2.68 13.01 10.69
C ILE A 546 2.26 12.39 9.35
N ALA A 547 3.11 12.45 8.33
CA ALA A 547 2.83 11.92 6.99
C ALA A 547 2.52 10.42 6.99
N GLU A 548 3.23 9.64 7.81
CA GLU A 548 2.96 8.20 8.02
C GLU A 548 1.52 7.94 8.52
N LEU A 549 0.97 8.90 9.29
CA LEU A 549 -0.37 8.83 9.85
C LEU A 549 -1.46 9.44 8.96
N VAL A 550 -1.09 10.24 7.95
CA VAL A 550 -2.01 10.80 6.94
C VAL A 550 -1.61 10.34 5.54
N PRO A 551 -1.69 9.03 5.26
CA PRO A 551 -0.90 8.41 4.19
C PRO A 551 -1.28 8.86 2.78
N THR A 552 -2.44 9.49 2.60
CA THR A 552 -2.95 9.96 1.30
C THR A 552 -2.82 11.47 1.10
N SER A 553 -1.96 12.16 1.86
CA SER A 553 -1.89 13.62 1.86
C SER A 553 -0.47 14.15 1.91
N MET A 554 -0.26 15.29 1.27
CA MET A 554 0.88 16.15 1.51
C MET A 554 0.69 16.86 2.86
N VAL A 555 1.74 16.88 3.66
CA VAL A 555 1.77 17.51 4.98
C VAL A 555 2.66 18.73 4.91
N LEU A 556 2.14 19.88 5.34
CA LEU A 556 2.92 21.09 5.54
C LEU A 556 3.03 21.35 7.05
N VAL A 557 4.24 21.42 7.57
CA VAL A 557 4.51 21.72 8.98
C VAL A 557 5.24 23.04 9.09
N PHE A 558 4.64 23.99 9.79
CA PHE A 558 5.24 25.27 10.16
C PHE A 558 5.54 25.26 11.65
N SER A 559 6.79 25.50 12.03
CA SER A 559 7.22 25.56 13.43
C SER A 559 7.81 26.94 13.73
N PHE A 560 7.12 27.75 14.51
CA PHE A 560 7.60 29.07 14.92
C PHE A 560 8.83 28.96 15.82
N LEU A 561 9.83 29.79 15.54
CA LEU A 561 11.02 29.99 16.38
C LEU A 561 10.82 31.17 17.33
N ASP A 562 10.12 32.19 16.84
CA ASP A 562 9.64 33.38 17.54
C ASP A 562 8.40 33.94 16.79
N ASP A 563 7.91 35.12 17.16
CA ASP A 563 6.71 35.73 16.56
C ASP A 563 6.89 36.13 15.08
N GLU A 564 8.14 36.20 14.58
CA GLU A 564 8.46 36.73 13.24
C GLU A 564 9.10 35.68 12.31
N SER A 565 9.60 34.57 12.85
CA SER A 565 10.31 33.54 12.10
C SER A 565 9.81 32.14 12.41
N TYR A 566 9.76 31.31 11.38
CA TYR A 566 9.35 29.92 11.46
C TYR A 566 10.22 29.04 10.56
N ARG A 567 10.09 27.73 10.71
CA ARG A 567 10.62 26.72 9.79
C ARG A 567 9.47 26.02 9.09
N GLU A 568 9.56 25.86 7.78
CA GLU A 568 8.70 24.95 7.03
C GLU A 568 9.31 23.55 6.86
N SER A 569 8.45 22.56 6.68
CA SER A 569 8.79 21.23 6.18
C SER A 569 7.59 20.68 5.41
N ALA A 570 7.84 20.11 4.23
CA ALA A 570 6.84 19.48 3.39
C ALA A 570 7.14 17.98 3.24
N CYS A 571 6.14 17.12 3.42
CA CYS A 571 6.31 15.67 3.33
C CYS A 571 5.10 15.01 2.68
N GLY A 572 5.32 13.84 2.06
CA GLY A 572 4.27 13.03 1.46
C GLY A 572 3.91 11.84 2.33
N GLY A 573 2.62 11.58 2.51
CA GLY A 573 2.19 10.30 3.07
C GLY A 573 2.63 9.11 2.18
N PRO A 574 2.93 7.94 2.76
CA PRO A 574 3.48 6.79 2.02
C PRO A 574 2.54 6.20 0.96
N ASP A 575 1.24 6.49 1.04
CA ASP A 575 0.23 6.07 0.06
C ASP A 575 -0.27 7.25 -0.80
N PHE A 576 0.49 8.35 -0.86
CA PHE A 576 0.19 9.45 -1.76
C PHE A 576 0.23 8.91 -3.21
N PRO A 577 -0.78 9.22 -4.04
CA PRO A 577 -0.94 8.57 -5.33
C PRO A 577 0.22 8.94 -6.24
N ALA A 578 0.76 7.97 -6.96
CA ALA A 578 1.73 8.28 -8.01
C ALA A 578 1.05 9.03 -9.17
N PRO A 579 1.74 9.98 -9.81
CA PRO A 579 1.32 10.62 -11.04
C PRO A 579 0.79 9.63 -12.10
N THR A 580 -0.25 10.03 -12.84
CA THR A 580 -0.91 9.14 -13.81
C THR A 580 -0.68 9.53 -15.27
N LEU A 581 -0.27 10.78 -15.51
CA LEU A 581 -0.04 11.35 -16.84
C LEU A 581 1.44 11.53 -17.19
N VAL A 582 2.32 11.46 -16.20
CA VAL A 582 3.78 11.59 -16.35
C VAL A 582 4.49 10.39 -15.74
N ASP A 583 5.69 10.10 -16.24
CA ASP A 583 6.55 9.03 -15.72
C ASP A 583 7.39 9.58 -14.56
N ALA A 584 6.72 9.83 -13.44
CA ALA A 584 7.30 10.31 -12.18
C ALA A 584 6.63 9.56 -11.02
N ASP A 585 7.33 9.45 -9.90
CA ASP A 585 6.73 8.92 -8.67
C ASP A 585 6.14 10.04 -7.80
N ALA A 586 5.59 9.66 -6.64
CA ALA A 586 4.97 10.62 -5.73
C ALA A 586 6.00 11.53 -5.05
N GLU A 587 7.24 11.07 -4.85
CA GLU A 587 8.30 11.86 -4.23
C GLU A 587 8.78 12.96 -5.18
N ASP A 588 9.02 12.61 -6.45
CA ASP A 588 9.37 13.57 -7.50
C ASP A 588 8.29 14.66 -7.64
N PHE A 589 7.02 14.26 -7.65
CA PHE A 589 5.89 15.21 -7.71
C PHE A 589 5.87 16.18 -6.52
N LEU A 590 6.09 15.69 -5.30
CA LEU A 590 6.05 16.54 -4.10
C LEU A 590 7.25 17.49 -4.05
N LEU A 591 8.42 17.03 -4.51
CA LEU A 591 9.60 17.87 -4.67
C LEU A 591 9.34 19.00 -5.67
N ASP A 592 8.71 18.71 -6.81
CA ASP A 592 8.33 19.74 -7.79
C ASP A 592 7.37 20.77 -7.20
N VAL A 593 6.41 20.35 -6.37
CA VAL A 593 5.51 21.25 -5.64
C VAL A 593 6.27 22.13 -4.66
N GLU A 594 7.16 21.56 -3.85
CA GLU A 594 7.97 22.30 -2.88
C GLU A 594 8.86 23.35 -3.55
N LEU A 595 9.57 22.97 -4.61
CA LEU A 595 10.39 23.88 -5.41
C LEU A 595 9.53 24.99 -6.03
N SER A 596 8.41 24.65 -6.66
CA SER A 596 7.49 25.64 -7.26
C SER A 596 6.89 26.59 -6.23
N ALA A 597 6.62 26.13 -5.00
CA ALA A 597 6.10 26.96 -3.92
C ALA A 597 7.15 27.93 -3.37
N SER A 598 8.35 27.42 -3.06
CA SER A 598 9.49 28.22 -2.57
C SER A 598 9.87 29.32 -3.56
N ASP A 599 9.85 28.98 -4.85
CA ASP A 599 10.12 29.89 -5.94
C ASP A 599 9.06 31.02 -6.05
N GLY A 600 7.78 30.70 -5.81
CA GLY A 600 6.69 31.67 -5.85
C GLY A 600 6.70 32.63 -4.66
N GLU A 601 7.05 32.11 -3.48
CA GLU A 601 7.11 32.83 -2.21
C GLU A 601 8.17 33.93 -2.21
N ARG A 602 9.35 33.67 -2.81
CA ARG A 602 10.51 34.59 -2.84
C ARG A 602 10.15 36.02 -3.24
N TYR A 603 9.12 36.19 -4.06
CA TYR A 603 8.70 37.48 -4.62
C TYR A 603 7.35 37.97 -4.08
N HIS A 604 6.93 37.51 -2.90
CA HIS A 604 5.80 38.10 -2.16
C HIS A 604 6.25 39.21 -1.22
N ASP A 605 5.31 40.13 -0.96
CA ASP A 605 5.52 41.38 -0.18
C ASP A 605 4.75 41.34 1.16
N SER A 606 4.32 40.14 1.63
CA SER A 606 3.28 40.02 2.66
C SER A 606 3.80 39.87 4.09
N ASP A 607 3.16 40.59 5.02
CA ASP A 607 3.35 40.47 6.48
C ASP A 607 2.78 39.17 7.10
N ASP A 608 2.00 38.37 6.35
CA ASP A 608 1.27 37.18 6.83
C ASP A 608 1.94 35.88 6.34
N GLY A 609 3.22 35.72 6.67
CA GLY A 609 4.16 34.76 6.06
C GLY A 609 3.60 33.34 5.87
N VAL A 610 3.05 32.73 6.92
CA VAL A 610 2.55 31.35 6.85
C VAL A 610 1.34 31.22 5.91
N ALA A 611 0.37 32.14 5.97
CA ALA A 611 -0.81 32.06 5.12
C ALA A 611 -0.47 32.27 3.64
N THR A 612 0.46 33.18 3.35
CA THR A 612 0.99 33.40 1.99
C THR A 612 1.75 32.18 1.49
N GLN A 613 2.60 31.59 2.31
CA GLN A 613 3.35 30.41 1.93
C GLN A 613 2.43 29.21 1.68
N VAL A 614 1.42 28.97 2.54
CA VAL A 614 0.38 27.96 2.28
C VAL A 614 -0.34 28.25 0.96
N ALA A 615 -0.64 29.51 0.65
CA ALA A 615 -1.27 29.86 -0.61
C ALA A 615 -0.38 29.47 -1.81
N GLU A 616 0.93 29.73 -1.75
CA GLU A 616 1.87 29.31 -2.81
C GLU A 616 1.99 27.78 -2.90
N TYR A 617 2.04 27.06 -1.78
CA TYR A 617 1.99 25.58 -1.81
C TYR A 617 0.72 25.06 -2.48
N VAL A 618 -0.44 25.66 -2.18
CA VAL A 618 -1.71 25.27 -2.80
C VAL A 618 -1.70 25.57 -4.30
N LEU A 619 -1.18 26.73 -4.72
CA LEU A 619 -1.12 27.10 -6.14
C LEU A 619 -0.10 26.23 -6.90
N ALA A 620 1.05 25.92 -6.30
CA ALA A 620 2.02 24.98 -6.83
C ALA A 620 1.41 23.57 -6.95
N PHE A 621 0.78 23.07 -5.89
CA PHE A 621 0.08 21.80 -5.90
C PHE A 621 -0.95 21.72 -7.02
N ASP A 622 -1.76 22.77 -7.21
CA ASP A 622 -2.78 22.79 -8.24
C ASP A 622 -2.19 22.78 -9.66
N ASP A 623 -1.13 23.53 -9.90
CA ASP A 623 -0.49 23.58 -11.22
C ASP A 623 0.21 22.26 -11.55
N GLU A 624 1.01 21.70 -10.63
CA GLU A 624 1.70 20.43 -10.85
C GLU A 624 0.70 19.28 -10.95
N ALA A 625 -0.32 19.23 -10.08
CA ALA A 625 -1.28 18.14 -10.10
C ALA A 625 -2.16 18.16 -11.36
N SER A 626 -2.47 19.34 -11.89
CA SER A 626 -3.19 19.46 -13.17
C SER A 626 -2.42 18.82 -14.34
N GLN A 627 -1.08 18.83 -14.28
CA GLN A 627 -0.20 18.23 -15.29
C GLN A 627 0.02 16.74 -15.02
N ALA A 628 0.23 16.37 -13.76
CA ALA A 628 0.59 15.02 -13.34
C ALA A 628 -0.60 14.05 -13.27
N TYR A 629 -1.81 14.53 -12.94
CA TYR A 629 -3.01 13.70 -12.73
C TYR A 629 -4.18 14.07 -13.63
N GLY A 630 -4.21 15.29 -14.19
CA GLY A 630 -5.35 15.84 -14.94
C GLY A 630 -6.49 16.33 -14.05
N ASP A 631 -6.79 15.59 -12.98
CA ASP A 631 -7.71 15.97 -11.90
C ASP A 631 -6.94 16.12 -10.58
N LEU A 632 -7.31 17.12 -9.77
CA LEU A 632 -6.64 17.39 -8.49
C LEU A 632 -6.93 16.30 -7.44
N PRO A 633 -5.90 15.67 -6.84
CA PRO A 633 -6.08 14.70 -5.78
C PRO A 633 -6.84 15.29 -4.59
N ARG A 634 -7.93 14.61 -4.19
CA ARG A 634 -8.69 14.95 -2.99
C ARG A 634 -8.20 14.17 -1.80
N ARG A 635 -8.32 14.77 -0.61
CA ARG A 635 -7.92 14.09 0.62
C ARG A 635 -8.67 12.78 0.83
N GLY A 636 -7.93 11.73 1.19
CA GLY A 636 -8.49 10.50 1.72
C GLY A 636 -9.01 10.69 3.15
N PRO A 637 -9.79 9.73 3.67
CA PRO A 637 -10.21 9.74 5.07
C PRO A 637 -9.00 9.54 5.99
N ILE A 638 -8.81 10.48 6.91
CA ILE A 638 -7.83 10.35 8.01
C ILE A 638 -8.50 9.57 9.14
N THR A 639 -7.87 8.49 9.58
CA THR A 639 -8.34 7.71 10.73
C THR A 639 -7.43 7.96 11.92
N GLU A 640 -8.01 7.95 13.13
CA GLU A 640 -7.23 8.03 14.35
C GLU A 640 -6.13 6.96 14.37
N PRO A 641 -4.90 7.31 14.82
CA PRO A 641 -3.85 6.33 14.99
C PRO A 641 -4.33 5.21 15.92
N PRO A 642 -4.04 3.93 15.62
CA PRO A 642 -4.52 2.82 16.44
C PRO A 642 -3.98 2.95 17.85
N GLY A 643 -4.87 2.99 18.84
CA GLY A 643 -4.47 3.06 20.24
C GLY A 643 -3.69 1.81 20.66
N GLY A 644 -2.98 1.87 21.79
CA GLY A 644 -2.24 0.71 22.31
C GLY A 644 -3.11 -0.55 22.50
N ALA A 645 -4.41 -0.38 22.76
CA ALA A 645 -5.37 -1.49 22.82
C ALA A 645 -5.65 -2.12 21.44
N ASP A 646 -5.70 -1.32 20.38
CA ASP A 646 -5.98 -1.78 19.01
C ASP A 646 -4.80 -2.56 18.43
N LEU A 647 -3.56 -2.13 18.74
CA LEU A 647 -2.35 -2.87 18.39
C LEU A 647 -2.32 -4.26 19.07
N VAL A 648 -2.73 -4.33 20.34
CA VAL A 648 -2.82 -5.62 21.06
C VAL A 648 -3.89 -6.52 20.43
N LEU A 649 -5.05 -5.96 20.06
CA LEU A 649 -6.12 -6.71 19.39
C LEU A 649 -5.69 -7.19 18.00
N GLY A 650 -4.99 -6.36 17.22
CA GLY A 650 -4.42 -6.72 15.91
C GLY A 650 -3.41 -7.87 16.03
N LEU A 651 -2.47 -7.79 16.99
CA LEU A 651 -1.51 -8.86 17.26
C LEU A 651 -2.23 -10.18 17.62
N LEU A 652 -3.22 -10.12 18.52
CA LEU A 652 -4.00 -11.30 18.92
C LEU A 652 -4.77 -11.90 17.74
N ALA A 653 -5.29 -11.07 16.83
CA ALA A 653 -6.01 -11.52 15.64
C ALA A 653 -5.10 -12.25 14.64
N VAL A 654 -3.92 -11.68 14.33
CA VAL A 654 -2.94 -12.29 13.40
C VAL A 654 -2.40 -13.59 13.97
N VAL A 655 -1.98 -13.59 15.24
CA VAL A 655 -1.48 -14.78 15.94
C VAL A 655 -2.57 -15.86 16.04
N GLY A 656 -3.80 -15.46 16.41
CA GLY A 656 -4.95 -16.37 16.48
C GLY A 656 -5.25 -17.03 15.13
N SER A 657 -5.18 -16.26 14.04
CA SER A 657 -5.41 -16.74 12.68
C SER A 657 -4.33 -17.74 12.23
N ALA A 658 -3.06 -17.45 12.50
CA ALA A 658 -1.95 -18.36 12.22
C ALA A 658 -2.09 -19.70 12.97
N ILE A 659 -2.48 -19.64 14.25
CA ILE A 659 -2.73 -20.84 15.07
C ILE A 659 -3.91 -21.64 14.50
N ALA A 660 -5.01 -20.98 14.14
CA ALA A 660 -6.17 -21.65 13.57
C ALA A 660 -5.86 -22.31 12.22
N ALA A 661 -5.15 -21.61 11.32
CA ALA A 661 -4.70 -22.17 10.05
C ALA A 661 -3.84 -23.42 10.26
N TYR A 662 -2.87 -23.36 11.19
CA TYR A 662 -2.07 -24.54 11.56
C TYR A 662 -2.94 -25.69 12.07
N LEU A 663 -3.92 -25.43 12.93
CA LEU A 663 -4.81 -26.47 13.46
C LEU A 663 -5.67 -27.11 12.36
N VAL A 664 -6.16 -26.32 11.40
CA VAL A 664 -6.90 -26.81 10.23
C VAL A 664 -6.00 -27.68 9.37
N LEU A 665 -4.80 -27.19 9.00
CA LEU A 665 -3.84 -27.94 8.20
C LEU A 665 -3.39 -29.23 8.90
N ARG A 666 -3.20 -29.19 10.22
CA ARG A 666 -2.87 -30.38 11.02
C ARG A 666 -4.00 -31.40 11.00
N ASP A 667 -5.24 -30.95 11.16
CA ASP A 667 -6.42 -31.83 11.13
C ASP A 667 -6.68 -32.38 9.71
N LEU A 668 -6.43 -31.58 8.66
CA LEU A 668 -6.49 -31.98 7.26
C LEU A 668 -5.41 -33.01 6.94
N GLY A 669 -4.17 -32.76 7.37
CA GLY A 669 -3.06 -33.70 7.26
C GLY A 669 -3.34 -34.99 8.02
N TRP A 670 -3.87 -34.93 9.25
CA TRP A 670 -4.31 -36.12 9.96
C TRP A 670 -5.44 -36.85 9.25
N MET A 671 -6.38 -36.14 8.62
CA MET A 671 -7.49 -36.74 7.89
C MET A 671 -6.99 -37.46 6.63
N LEU A 672 -6.02 -36.88 5.92
CA LEU A 672 -5.38 -37.45 4.73
C LEU A 672 -4.42 -38.61 5.05
N LEU A 673 -3.70 -38.55 6.18
CA LEU A 673 -2.84 -39.66 6.64
C LEU A 673 -3.62 -40.79 7.31
N ARG A 674 -4.80 -40.54 7.90
CA ARG A 674 -5.69 -41.60 8.43
C ARG A 674 -6.69 -42.11 7.40
N SER A 675 -6.87 -41.42 6.29
CA SER A 675 -7.46 -42.00 5.09
C SER A 675 -6.43 -42.90 4.41
N ASP A 676 -5.91 -43.89 5.16
CA ASP A 676 -5.93 -45.24 4.62
C ASP A 676 -7.38 -45.45 4.18
N LEU A 677 -7.58 -45.31 2.87
CA LEU A 677 -8.80 -45.64 2.14
C LEU A 677 -9.53 -46.73 2.91
N ALA A 678 -10.72 -46.42 3.45
CA ALA A 678 -11.60 -47.41 4.03
C ALA A 678 -11.63 -48.56 3.03
N HIS A 679 -10.96 -49.67 3.34
CA HIS A 679 -10.62 -50.67 2.33
C HIS A 679 -11.94 -51.11 1.72
N PRO A 680 -12.26 -50.73 0.46
CA PRO A 680 -13.62 -50.92 -0.06
C PRO A 680 -13.99 -52.41 -0.03
N ARG A 681 -12.98 -53.28 -0.11
CA ARG A 681 -13.08 -54.73 0.10
C ARG A 681 -13.51 -55.12 1.51
N ALA A 682 -12.96 -54.54 2.57
CA ALA A 682 -13.35 -54.87 3.95
C ALA A 682 -14.79 -54.45 4.26
N THR A 683 -15.21 -53.28 3.80
CA THR A 683 -16.62 -52.84 3.91
C THR A 683 -17.56 -53.74 3.11
N HIS A 684 -17.19 -54.10 1.88
CA HIS A 684 -17.98 -55.00 1.04
C HIS A 684 -18.11 -56.41 1.63
N LEU A 685 -17.02 -57.01 2.14
CA LEU A 685 -17.03 -58.31 2.81
C LEU A 685 -17.87 -58.28 4.09
N ARG A 686 -17.85 -57.17 4.85
CA ARG A 686 -18.66 -57.00 6.05
C ARG A 686 -20.16 -56.91 5.72
N GLU A 687 -20.53 -56.21 4.66
CA GLU A 687 -21.91 -56.16 4.17
C GLU A 687 -22.40 -57.51 3.66
N ARG A 688 -21.55 -58.27 2.97
CA ARG A 688 -21.85 -59.66 2.57
C ARG A 688 -22.12 -60.54 3.78
N LEU A 689 -21.25 -60.48 4.79
CA LEU A 689 -21.43 -61.23 6.04
C LEU A 689 -22.74 -60.87 6.75
N VAL A 690 -23.08 -59.58 6.87
CA VAL A 690 -24.36 -59.19 7.52
C VAL A 690 -25.56 -59.79 6.79
N ARG A 691 -25.59 -59.71 5.44
CA ARG A 691 -26.66 -60.31 4.62
C ARG A 691 -26.70 -61.84 4.71
N LEU A 692 -25.56 -62.47 4.91
CA LEU A 692 -25.44 -63.92 5.09
C LEU A 692 -25.93 -64.34 6.49
N GLY A 693 -25.62 -63.56 7.52
CA GLY A 693 -26.08 -63.79 8.89
C GLY A 693 -27.59 -63.81 9.00
N ASP A 694 -28.28 -62.89 8.33
CA ASP A 694 -29.75 -62.85 8.31
C ASP A 694 -30.37 -64.10 7.66
N ARG A 695 -29.68 -64.70 6.67
CA ARG A 695 -30.12 -65.97 6.04
C ARG A 695 -29.81 -67.21 6.89
N ILE A 696 -28.67 -67.22 7.57
CA ILE A 696 -28.25 -68.36 8.42
C ILE A 696 -29.08 -68.44 9.71
N MET A 697 -29.45 -67.29 10.26
CA MET A 697 -30.16 -67.18 11.55
C MET A 697 -31.67 -66.98 11.39
N ASP A 698 -32.23 -67.40 10.25
CA ASP A 698 -33.68 -67.33 9.99
C ASP A 698 -34.41 -68.34 10.91
N PRO A 699 -35.28 -67.89 11.83
CA PRO A 699 -35.99 -68.77 12.77
C PRO A 699 -36.95 -69.74 12.06
N ALA A 700 -37.32 -69.50 10.80
CA ALA A 700 -38.18 -70.39 10.03
C ALA A 700 -37.47 -71.66 9.53
N ARG A 701 -36.13 -71.77 9.66
CA ARG A 701 -35.34 -72.91 9.15
C ARG A 701 -34.49 -73.55 10.26
N PRO A 702 -34.39 -74.89 10.30
CA PRO A 702 -33.45 -75.57 11.20
C PRO A 702 -32.02 -75.36 10.68
N GLY A 703 -31.35 -74.31 11.15
CA GLY A 703 -29.99 -73.99 10.72
C GLY A 703 -28.96 -75.04 11.18
N ASP A 704 -27.97 -75.31 10.32
CA ASP A 704 -26.81 -76.15 10.67
C ASP A 704 -25.93 -75.43 11.72
N PRO A 705 -25.68 -76.03 12.90
CA PRO A 705 -24.85 -75.44 13.95
C PRO A 705 -23.41 -75.20 13.52
N GLU A 706 -22.88 -75.97 12.57
CA GLU A 706 -21.51 -75.79 12.06
C GLU A 706 -21.39 -74.53 11.20
N THR A 707 -22.35 -74.32 10.29
CA THR A 707 -22.48 -73.11 9.47
C THR A 707 -22.54 -71.84 10.33
N ALA A 708 -23.32 -71.83 11.42
CA ALA A 708 -23.42 -70.67 12.32
C ALA A 708 -22.12 -70.36 13.08
N ARG A 709 -21.34 -71.40 13.47
CA ARG A 709 -20.01 -71.22 14.10
C ARG A 709 -18.99 -70.70 13.10
N ASN A 710 -19.02 -71.20 11.87
CA ASN A 710 -18.13 -70.77 10.80
C ASN A 710 -18.42 -69.30 10.41
N TYR A 711 -19.69 -68.88 10.42
CA TYR A 711 -20.08 -67.47 10.28
C TYR A 711 -19.50 -66.58 11.39
N ALA A 712 -19.66 -66.95 12.67
CA ALA A 712 -19.10 -66.18 13.79
C ALA A 712 -17.57 -66.09 13.74
N ARG A 713 -16.89 -67.14 13.25
CA ARG A 713 -15.44 -67.17 13.05
C ARG A 713 -15.00 -66.25 11.91
N ALA A 714 -15.67 -66.30 10.75
CA ALA A 714 -15.38 -65.44 9.61
C ALA A 714 -15.50 -63.95 9.98
N PHE A 715 -16.50 -63.61 10.79
CA PHE A 715 -16.72 -62.25 11.27
C PHE A 715 -15.61 -61.77 12.24
N ARG A 716 -15.10 -62.66 13.11
CA ARG A 716 -13.97 -62.36 14.03
C ARG A 716 -12.64 -62.24 13.30
N GLU A 717 -12.41 -63.06 12.29
CA GLU A 717 -11.18 -63.01 11.50
C GLU A 717 -11.12 -61.72 10.68
N LEU A 718 -12.22 -61.30 10.04
CA LEU A 718 -12.29 -60.03 9.29
C LEU A 718 -11.86 -58.82 10.14
N ASP A 719 -12.09 -58.86 11.47
CA ASP A 719 -11.75 -57.78 12.40
C ASP A 719 -10.27 -57.82 12.85
N GLN A 720 -9.62 -58.97 12.74
CA GLN A 720 -8.21 -59.16 13.10
C GLN A 720 -7.27 -58.90 11.92
N VAL A 721 -7.81 -58.89 10.69
CA VAL A 721 -7.04 -58.62 9.48
C VAL A 721 -6.61 -57.15 9.45
N ARG A 722 -5.30 -56.91 9.58
CA ARG A 722 -4.67 -55.58 9.46
C ARG A 722 -4.02 -55.32 8.09
N SER A 723 -3.93 -56.34 7.24
CA SER A 723 -3.21 -56.30 5.95
C SER A 723 -4.13 -56.65 4.77
N PRO A 724 -4.00 -55.97 3.60
CA PRO A 724 -4.76 -56.28 2.39
C PRO A 724 -4.65 -57.74 1.94
N TYR A 725 -3.49 -58.38 2.13
CA TYR A 725 -3.22 -59.74 1.67
C TYR A 725 -3.96 -60.84 2.44
N ASP A 726 -4.41 -60.57 3.66
CA ASP A 726 -5.16 -61.54 4.48
C ASP A 726 -6.67 -61.58 4.17
N HIS A 727 -7.18 -60.65 3.35
CA HIS A 727 -8.61 -60.60 3.02
C HIS A 727 -9.06 -61.78 2.16
N HIS A 728 -8.18 -62.37 1.34
CA HIS A 728 -8.49 -63.52 0.49
C HIS A 728 -8.78 -64.81 1.29
N ALA A 729 -8.22 -64.96 2.49
CA ALA A 729 -8.52 -66.09 3.36
C ALA A 729 -9.94 -65.98 3.95
N VAL A 730 -10.34 -64.76 4.32
CA VAL A 730 -11.67 -64.45 4.83
C VAL A 730 -12.71 -64.52 3.71
N GLU A 731 -12.40 -63.99 2.53
CA GLU A 731 -13.29 -64.04 1.35
C GLU A 731 -13.60 -65.47 0.92
N ARG A 732 -12.58 -66.33 0.75
CA ARG A 732 -12.79 -67.76 0.45
C ARG A 732 -13.60 -68.51 1.50
N ARG A 733 -13.66 -67.99 2.73
CA ARG A 733 -14.46 -68.57 3.82
C ARG A 733 -15.90 -68.07 3.76
N ILE A 734 -16.10 -66.80 3.39
CA ILE A 734 -17.42 -66.24 3.10
C ILE A 734 -18.04 -66.95 1.90
N GLU A 735 -17.28 -67.19 0.82
CA GLU A 735 -17.75 -67.92 -0.36
C GLU A 735 -18.17 -69.35 -0.04
N ARG A 736 -17.37 -70.07 0.76
CA ARG A 736 -17.74 -71.41 1.24
C ARG A 736 -19.03 -71.38 2.07
N LEU A 737 -19.17 -70.40 2.96
CA LEU A 737 -20.40 -70.22 3.73
C LEU A 737 -21.61 -69.90 2.83
N GLU A 738 -21.43 -69.10 1.78
CA GLU A 738 -22.50 -68.80 0.81
C GLU A 738 -22.90 -70.07 0.03
N GLN A 739 -21.93 -70.91 -0.34
CA GLN A 739 -22.16 -72.18 -1.01
C GLN A 739 -22.87 -73.18 -0.10
N ASP A 740 -22.40 -73.37 1.13
CA ASP A 740 -23.02 -74.27 2.12
C ASP A 740 -24.49 -73.88 2.39
N VAL A 741 -24.77 -72.58 2.52
CA VAL A 741 -26.14 -72.08 2.70
C VAL A 741 -27.00 -72.34 1.46
N THR A 742 -26.43 -72.21 0.26
CA THR A 742 -27.17 -72.44 -1.00
C THR A 742 -27.45 -73.92 -1.24
N GLU A 743 -26.46 -74.78 -0.98
CA GLU A 743 -26.59 -76.24 -1.09
C GLU A 743 -27.63 -76.80 -0.12
N ASN A 744 -27.61 -76.34 1.14
CA ASN A 744 -28.62 -76.71 2.13
C ASN A 744 -30.04 -76.27 1.71
N VAL A 745 -30.19 -75.07 1.15
CA VAL A 745 -31.49 -74.59 0.62
C VAL A 745 -31.98 -75.47 -0.54
N THR A 746 -31.09 -75.86 -1.46
CA THR A 746 -31.47 -76.75 -2.57
C THR A 746 -31.81 -78.17 -2.11
N GLN A 747 -31.16 -78.69 -1.07
CA GLN A 747 -31.46 -80.02 -0.50
C GLN A 747 -32.80 -80.05 0.23
N ASP A 748 -33.13 -79.02 1.01
CA ASP A 748 -34.44 -78.94 1.69
C ASP A 748 -35.58 -78.79 0.67
N THR A 749 -35.37 -78.01 -0.40
CA THR A 749 -36.37 -77.85 -1.48
C THR A 749 -36.59 -79.17 -2.25
N ALA A 750 -35.53 -79.94 -2.49
CA ALA A 750 -35.63 -81.27 -3.13
C ALA A 750 -36.24 -82.34 -2.22
N ALA A 751 -36.13 -82.18 -0.89
CA ALA A 751 -36.70 -83.07 0.12
C ALA A 751 -38.16 -82.73 0.49
N GLY A 752 -38.74 -81.66 -0.09
CA GLY A 752 -40.11 -81.23 0.17
C GLY A 752 -40.37 -80.73 1.59
N ARG A 753 -39.37 -80.08 2.21
CA ARG A 753 -39.48 -79.50 3.56
C ARG A 753 -39.61 -77.99 3.57
#